data_AF-A0A7K3DKI4-F1
#
_entry.id   AF-A0A7K3DKI4-F1
#
_cell.length_a   1.000
_cell.length_b   1.000
_cell.length_c   1.000
_cell.angle_alpha   90.00
_cell.angle_beta   90.00
_cell.angle_gamma   90.00
#
_symmetry.space_group_name_H-M   'P 1'
#
loop_
_entity.id
_entity.type
_entity.pdbx_description
1 polymer ?
#
loop_
_entity_poly.entity_id
_entity_poly.type
_entity_poly.pdbx_seq_one_letter_code
_entity_poly.pdbx_strand_id
1 'polypeptide(L)'
;MSELTHHAPTPDETAELARCCTVFVPADPARTSTVAFWRPDGTEPAVPQGGTRTELPLALPGDDGSVGLVTVPAATLPVRAALPVLTRARSTGSPDPTTAFWGAAALFALQLAARGLLLPGLSAAGHDAWRAGPLRTEDLARLRDLTAAMPPEAHAVPLGAPGPPRLHAPEPLLRAFLDAVADTLPRSPAAPLAAGSPLFAARAPRPSPELRPWAADVAAGHDAGVRISLRVELPGLARITDADLADGDGPPAFRAVLQIHSVSDPSLVADAADVWAGSGPTGRAFGARARMDALLALRRAARAWPPLAPLLSASVPDALELADEEVTDLLGAGARALAAAGTEVHWPKEAARRFTARAVVGPPEEDGPDGLASGTPSFLSADALLAFDWRFAVGDVELSRAELDRLAESNRPVVRLRDQWVLVDPAEALRARAHQDRKVTPVDALSAVLTGSTELDGRQVEVRPTGWLAELRDRLADPEGMEPVGSPAGLDAELRDYQLRGLNWLARMTSLGLGACLADDMGLGKTITLISLHLHRQAAPESAGPTLVVCPTSLMGNWQREIERFAPGTPVRRFHGARRSLEDLAQGEFVLTTYGTMRLDAAALGAPRWGMVVADEAQHVKNPYSATAKELRTIGARARVALTGTPVENNLSELWAILDWTTPGLLGRL
;
A
#
# COMPACT_ATOMS: atom_id res chain seq x y z
N MET A 1 4.21 20.73 -30.46
CA MET A 1 5.45 20.05 -30.90
C MET A 1 5.06 18.62 -31.24
N SER A 2 5.20 18.25 -32.51
CA SER A 2 4.76 16.97 -33.07
C SER A 2 5.34 15.79 -32.26
N GLU A 3 4.50 15.12 -31.49
CA GLU A 3 4.88 13.81 -30.94
C GLU A 3 4.95 12.84 -32.12
N LEU A 4 6.14 12.35 -32.42
CA LEU A 4 6.34 11.16 -33.24
C LEU A 4 5.62 9.99 -32.55
N THR A 5 4.36 9.78 -32.92
CA THR A 5 3.64 8.54 -32.70
C THR A 5 4.40 7.45 -33.43
N HIS A 6 5.35 6.81 -32.74
CA HIS A 6 5.98 5.59 -33.21
C HIS A 6 4.88 4.54 -33.38
N HIS A 7 4.48 4.29 -34.61
CA HIS A 7 3.58 3.21 -34.94
C HIS A 7 4.36 1.89 -34.76
N ALA A 8 3.76 0.93 -34.07
CA ALA A 8 4.36 -0.40 -33.95
C ALA A 8 4.42 -1.05 -35.33
N PRO A 9 5.47 -1.84 -35.64
CA PRO A 9 5.54 -2.57 -36.91
C PRO A 9 4.29 -3.44 -37.08
N THR A 10 3.79 -3.47 -38.31
CA THR A 10 2.65 -4.30 -38.71
C THR A 10 2.95 -5.79 -38.46
N PRO A 11 1.92 -6.65 -38.35
CA PRO A 11 2.14 -8.09 -38.22
C PRO A 11 2.99 -8.69 -39.35
N ASP A 12 2.82 -8.19 -40.58
CA ASP A 12 3.56 -8.66 -41.75
C ASP A 12 5.04 -8.24 -41.69
N GLU A 13 5.32 -6.96 -41.38
CA GLU A 13 6.69 -6.47 -41.15
C GLU A 13 7.38 -7.22 -40.00
N THR A 14 6.63 -7.52 -38.95
CA THR A 14 7.13 -8.31 -37.80
C THR A 14 7.48 -9.73 -38.22
N ALA A 15 6.64 -10.37 -39.03
CA ALA A 15 6.85 -11.74 -39.51
C ALA A 15 8.02 -11.83 -40.51
N GLU A 16 8.25 -10.79 -41.30
CA GLU A 16 9.40 -10.68 -42.20
C GLU A 16 10.71 -10.50 -41.42
N LEU A 17 10.76 -9.54 -40.49
CA LEU A 17 11.95 -9.28 -39.67
C LEU A 17 12.28 -10.44 -38.74
N ALA A 18 11.29 -11.19 -38.26
CA ALA A 18 11.52 -12.38 -37.44
C ALA A 18 12.34 -13.48 -38.14
N ARG A 19 12.34 -13.50 -39.48
CA ARG A 19 13.11 -14.45 -40.31
C ARG A 19 14.49 -13.92 -40.73
N CYS A 20 14.79 -12.66 -40.43
CA CYS A 20 16.10 -12.09 -40.68
C CYS A 20 17.05 -12.47 -39.54
N CYS A 21 18.37 -12.49 -39.79
CA CYS A 21 19.35 -12.56 -38.73
C CYS A 21 19.39 -11.23 -37.97
N THR A 22 19.66 -11.27 -36.67
CA THR A 22 19.59 -10.13 -35.76
C THR A 22 20.88 -9.98 -34.96
N VAL A 23 21.39 -8.75 -34.89
CA VAL A 23 22.48 -8.37 -33.98
C VAL A 23 22.09 -7.16 -33.13
N PHE A 24 22.68 -7.09 -31.94
CA PHE A 24 22.61 -5.91 -31.08
C PHE A 24 23.86 -5.06 -31.27
N VAL A 25 23.67 -3.75 -31.48
CA VAL A 25 24.76 -2.77 -31.62
C VAL A 25 24.74 -1.86 -30.40
N PRO A 26 25.64 -2.06 -29.42
CA PRO A 26 25.67 -1.27 -28.20
C PRO A 26 26.14 0.17 -28.46
N ALA A 27 25.54 1.12 -27.76
CA ALA A 27 25.95 2.53 -27.75
C ALA A 27 25.93 3.10 -26.32
N ASP A 28 26.48 4.31 -26.15
CA ASP A 28 26.47 5.04 -24.88
C ASP A 28 25.73 6.39 -25.04
N PRO A 29 24.73 6.71 -24.20
CA PRO A 29 24.15 5.86 -23.15
C PRO A 29 23.35 4.68 -23.70
N ALA A 30 23.14 3.63 -22.89
CA ALA A 30 22.58 2.35 -23.35
C ALA A 30 21.29 2.47 -24.18
N ARG A 31 20.39 3.41 -23.88
CA ARG A 31 19.17 3.66 -24.67
C ARG A 31 19.36 4.11 -26.12
N THR A 32 20.56 4.57 -26.51
CA THR A 32 20.87 4.93 -27.91
C THR A 32 21.33 3.73 -28.73
N SER A 33 21.45 2.55 -28.11
CA SER A 33 21.76 1.31 -28.80
C SER A 33 20.68 0.93 -29.81
N THR A 34 21.04 0.10 -30.77
CA THR A 34 20.13 -0.33 -31.83
C THR A 34 20.16 -1.84 -32.02
N VAL A 35 19.13 -2.35 -32.68
CA VAL A 35 19.01 -3.75 -33.12
C VAL A 35 18.95 -3.74 -34.63
N ALA A 36 19.85 -4.48 -35.28
CA ALA A 36 19.94 -4.54 -36.73
C ALA A 36 19.52 -5.92 -37.23
N PHE A 37 18.65 -5.91 -38.23
CA PHE A 37 18.14 -7.10 -38.92
C PHE A 37 18.76 -7.15 -40.31
N TRP A 38 19.26 -8.31 -40.73
CA TRP A 38 19.94 -8.51 -42.03
C TRP A 38 19.63 -9.90 -42.58
N ARG A 39 19.91 -10.15 -43.86
CA ARG A 39 19.70 -11.47 -44.47
C ARG A 39 21.00 -12.08 -44.97
N PRO A 40 21.22 -13.39 -44.75
CA PRO A 40 22.42 -14.09 -45.24
C PRO A 40 22.59 -14.05 -46.76
N ASP A 41 21.49 -13.96 -47.51
CA ASP A 41 21.50 -13.89 -48.98
C ASP A 41 21.86 -12.50 -49.53
N GLY A 42 22.11 -11.51 -48.65
CA GLY A 42 22.43 -10.13 -49.02
C GLY A 42 21.23 -9.32 -49.51
N THR A 43 20.02 -9.89 -49.49
CA THR A 43 18.81 -9.15 -49.86
C THR A 43 18.43 -8.16 -48.77
N GLU A 44 17.84 -7.05 -49.19
CA GLU A 44 17.48 -5.95 -48.29
C GLU A 44 16.27 -6.32 -47.43
N PRO A 45 16.37 -6.25 -46.10
CA PRO A 45 15.22 -6.41 -45.22
C PRO A 45 14.27 -5.21 -45.31
N ALA A 46 12.97 -5.41 -45.13
CA ALA A 46 12.03 -4.31 -44.94
C ALA A 46 12.43 -3.41 -43.75
N VAL A 47 12.24 -2.10 -43.91
CA VAL A 47 12.54 -1.11 -42.86
C VAL A 47 11.22 -0.55 -42.33
N PRO A 48 10.76 -0.97 -41.13
CA PRO A 48 9.54 -0.45 -40.54
C PRO A 48 9.66 1.03 -40.19
N GLN A 49 8.51 1.66 -39.92
CA GLN A 49 8.45 3.08 -39.54
C GLN A 49 9.26 3.36 -38.26
N GLY A 50 10.23 4.28 -38.35
CA GLY A 50 11.15 4.60 -37.25
C GLY A 50 12.45 3.78 -37.24
N GLY A 51 12.64 2.89 -38.21
CA GLY A 51 13.93 2.28 -38.54
C GLY A 51 14.70 3.07 -39.58
N THR A 52 15.99 2.76 -39.68
CA THR A 52 16.89 3.30 -40.69
C THR A 52 17.56 2.17 -41.46
N ARG A 53 17.82 2.43 -42.73
CA ARG A 53 18.65 1.55 -43.53
C ARG A 53 20.12 1.87 -43.28
N THR A 54 20.92 0.84 -43.07
CA THR A 54 22.34 0.96 -42.74
C THR A 54 23.16 -0.12 -43.41
N GLU A 55 24.42 0.18 -43.73
CA GLU A 55 25.41 -0.82 -44.11
C GLU A 55 26.10 -1.34 -42.83
N LEU A 56 25.96 -2.63 -42.57
CA LEU A 56 26.39 -3.25 -41.32
C LEU A 56 27.62 -4.14 -41.57
N PRO A 57 28.80 -3.81 -41.01
CA PRO A 57 29.95 -4.70 -41.07
C PRO A 57 29.75 -5.88 -40.11
N LEU A 58 29.96 -7.09 -40.60
CA LEU A 58 29.88 -8.34 -39.85
C LEU A 58 31.13 -9.18 -40.08
N ALA A 59 31.60 -9.87 -39.05
CA ALA A 59 32.62 -10.89 -39.16
C ALA A 59 31.93 -12.26 -39.32
N LEU A 60 31.89 -12.75 -40.56
CA LEU A 60 31.19 -14.00 -40.91
C LEU A 60 32.19 -15.06 -41.38
N PRO A 61 31.89 -16.36 -41.18
CA PRO A 61 32.70 -17.43 -41.73
C PRO A 61 32.60 -17.44 -43.26
N GLY A 62 33.74 -17.55 -43.95
CA GLY A 62 33.85 -17.78 -45.38
C GLY A 62 33.86 -19.27 -45.72
N ASP A 63 33.73 -19.59 -47.01
CA ASP A 63 33.66 -20.96 -47.52
C ASP A 63 34.93 -21.80 -47.23
N ASP A 64 36.05 -21.14 -46.98
CA ASP A 64 37.35 -21.73 -46.64
C ASP A 64 37.58 -21.89 -45.12
N GLY A 65 36.58 -21.57 -44.30
CA GLY A 65 36.66 -21.59 -42.84
C GLY A 65 37.39 -20.39 -42.22
N SER A 66 37.83 -19.42 -43.04
CA SER A 66 38.35 -18.13 -42.54
C SER A 66 37.20 -17.23 -42.08
N VAL A 67 37.47 -16.25 -41.20
CA VAL A 67 36.48 -15.24 -40.81
C VAL A 67 36.80 -13.94 -41.54
N GLY A 68 35.89 -13.53 -42.43
CA GLY A 68 36.01 -12.31 -43.23
C GLY A 68 35.09 -11.20 -42.73
N LEU A 69 35.50 -9.96 -42.95
CA LEU A 69 34.62 -8.80 -42.76
C LEU A 69 33.77 -8.60 -44.02
N VAL A 70 32.46 -8.72 -43.87
CA VAL A 70 31.47 -8.53 -44.93
C VAL A 70 30.53 -7.40 -44.53
N THR A 71 30.25 -6.50 -45.46
CA THR A 71 29.25 -5.44 -45.25
C THR A 71 27.94 -5.89 -45.87
N VAL A 72 26.86 -5.89 -45.08
CA VAL A 72 25.52 -6.30 -45.52
C VAL A 72 24.51 -5.15 -45.35
N PRO A 73 23.50 -5.05 -46.23
CA PRO A 73 22.39 -4.14 -45.99
C PRO A 73 21.57 -4.62 -44.79
N ALA A 74 21.29 -3.71 -43.86
CA ALA A 74 20.53 -4.01 -42.65
C ALA A 74 19.43 -2.97 -42.38
N ALA A 75 18.33 -3.44 -41.80
CA ALA A 75 17.29 -2.61 -41.20
C ALA A 75 17.61 -2.43 -39.71
N THR A 76 17.92 -1.20 -39.31
CA THR A 76 18.33 -0.87 -37.94
C THR A 76 17.18 -0.16 -37.21
N LEU A 77 16.81 -0.68 -36.04
CA LEU A 77 15.75 -0.15 -35.18
C LEU A 77 16.33 0.29 -33.83
N PRO A 78 15.88 1.42 -33.25
CA PRO A 78 16.09 1.70 -31.83
C PRO A 78 15.52 0.55 -30.99
N VAL A 79 16.14 0.24 -29.84
CA VAL A 79 15.72 -0.88 -28.98
C VAL A 79 14.21 -0.85 -28.69
N ARG A 80 13.64 0.34 -28.43
CA ARG A 80 12.19 0.52 -28.21
C ARG A 80 11.31 -0.03 -29.33
N ALA A 81 11.72 0.22 -30.58
CA ALA A 81 10.98 -0.19 -31.78
C ALA A 81 11.24 -1.66 -32.13
N ALA A 82 12.40 -2.20 -31.76
CA ALA A 82 12.74 -3.60 -31.94
C ALA A 82 12.01 -4.55 -30.96
N LEU A 83 11.71 -4.10 -29.74
CA LEU A 83 11.08 -4.94 -28.70
C LEU A 83 9.79 -5.67 -29.15
N PRO A 84 8.81 -5.01 -29.81
CA PRO A 84 7.64 -5.71 -30.34
C PRO A 84 7.97 -6.79 -31.38
N VAL A 85 9.00 -6.57 -32.21
CA VAL A 85 9.45 -7.55 -33.21
C VAL A 85 10.07 -8.76 -32.52
N LEU A 86 11.04 -8.52 -31.64
CA LEU A 86 11.78 -9.56 -30.92
C LEU A 86 10.87 -10.43 -30.05
N THR A 87 9.93 -9.82 -29.32
CA THR A 87 9.00 -10.56 -28.44
C THR A 87 7.97 -11.38 -29.21
N ARG A 88 7.59 -10.96 -30.42
CA ARG A 88 6.65 -11.68 -31.30
C ARG A 88 7.33 -12.73 -32.17
N ALA A 89 8.65 -12.67 -32.37
CA ALA A 89 9.40 -13.67 -33.13
C ALA A 89 9.20 -15.10 -32.61
N ARG A 90 8.90 -15.29 -31.32
CA ARG A 90 8.55 -16.61 -30.74
C ARG A 90 7.23 -17.21 -31.23
N SER A 91 6.33 -16.36 -31.74
CA SER A 91 5.01 -16.76 -32.23
C SER A 91 4.96 -16.95 -33.74
N THR A 92 6.05 -16.66 -34.44
CA THR A 92 6.17 -16.96 -35.87
C THR A 92 6.64 -18.41 -36.04
N GLY A 93 6.19 -19.08 -37.10
CA GLY A 93 6.42 -20.53 -37.27
C GLY A 93 7.86 -20.95 -37.55
N SER A 94 8.77 -20.01 -37.81
CA SER A 94 10.18 -20.29 -38.11
C SER A 94 11.05 -19.01 -38.00
N PRO A 95 11.28 -18.47 -36.79
CA PRO A 95 12.20 -17.34 -36.62
C PRO A 95 13.65 -17.78 -36.87
N ASP A 96 14.48 -16.84 -37.29
CA ASP A 96 15.93 -17.07 -37.35
C ASP A 96 16.48 -17.32 -35.93
N PRO A 97 17.47 -18.22 -35.74
CA PRO A 97 18.05 -18.52 -34.42
C PRO A 97 18.56 -17.29 -33.66
N THR A 98 19.18 -16.33 -34.35
CA THR A 98 19.69 -15.09 -33.72
C THR A 98 18.55 -14.20 -33.25
N THR A 99 17.45 -14.14 -34.01
CA THR A 99 16.25 -13.38 -33.68
C THR A 99 15.47 -14.03 -32.54
N ALA A 100 15.39 -15.36 -32.52
CA ALA A 100 14.84 -16.10 -31.40
C ALA A 100 15.64 -15.88 -30.12
N PHE A 101 16.98 -15.88 -30.20
CA PHE A 101 17.87 -15.57 -29.08
C PHE A 101 17.62 -14.15 -28.51
N TRP A 102 17.66 -13.12 -29.36
CA TRP A 102 17.39 -11.75 -28.92
C TRP A 102 15.94 -11.54 -28.46
N GLY A 103 15.00 -12.34 -28.97
CA GLY A 103 13.63 -12.44 -28.45
C GLY A 103 13.57 -12.99 -27.02
N ALA A 104 14.30 -14.05 -26.71
CA ALA A 104 14.41 -14.59 -25.36
C ALA A 104 15.09 -13.60 -24.40
N ALA A 105 16.17 -12.95 -24.84
CA ALA A 105 16.82 -11.88 -24.08
C ALA A 105 15.89 -10.69 -23.83
N ALA A 106 15.07 -10.29 -24.80
CA ALA A 106 14.09 -9.21 -24.67
C ALA A 106 13.02 -9.54 -23.63
N LEU A 107 12.51 -10.78 -23.65
CA LEU A 107 11.56 -11.25 -22.62
C LEU A 107 12.18 -11.26 -21.23
N PHE A 108 13.43 -11.70 -21.11
CA PHE A 108 14.13 -11.68 -19.83
C PHE A 108 14.29 -10.25 -19.30
N ALA A 109 14.71 -9.31 -20.15
CA ALA A 109 14.81 -7.90 -19.80
C ALA A 109 13.46 -7.29 -19.36
N LEU A 110 12.38 -7.62 -20.08
CA LEU A 110 11.03 -7.16 -19.74
C LEU A 110 10.53 -7.74 -18.41
N GLN A 111 10.88 -8.99 -18.09
CA GLN A 111 10.56 -9.60 -16.80
C GLN A 111 11.29 -8.93 -15.64
N LEU A 112 12.56 -8.57 -15.82
CA LEU A 112 13.32 -7.79 -14.84
C LEU A 112 12.66 -6.41 -14.62
N ALA A 113 12.31 -5.71 -15.70
CA ALA A 113 11.62 -4.43 -15.63
C ALA A 113 10.24 -4.52 -14.97
N ALA A 114 9.45 -5.56 -15.28
CA ALA A 114 8.13 -5.80 -14.67
C ALA A 114 8.22 -6.08 -13.16
N ARG A 115 9.33 -6.70 -12.71
CA ARG A 115 9.65 -6.89 -11.29
C ARG A 115 10.22 -5.63 -10.61
N GLY A 116 10.31 -4.51 -11.32
CA GLY A 116 10.86 -3.26 -10.80
C GLY A 116 12.38 -3.28 -10.58
N LEU A 117 13.12 -4.21 -11.19
CA LEU A 117 14.57 -4.32 -11.05
C LEU A 117 15.28 -3.37 -12.01
N LEU A 118 15.16 -2.08 -11.72
CA LEU A 118 15.75 -0.97 -12.49
C LEU A 118 16.54 -0.07 -11.56
N LEU A 119 17.82 0.13 -11.86
CA LEU A 119 18.73 0.97 -11.08
C LEU A 119 19.05 2.25 -11.83
N PRO A 120 18.85 3.43 -11.23
CA PRO A 120 19.29 4.68 -11.81
C PRO A 120 20.81 4.83 -11.63
N GLY A 121 21.49 5.37 -12.63
CA GLY A 121 22.94 5.54 -12.61
C GLY A 121 23.44 6.41 -13.75
N LEU A 122 24.73 6.27 -14.07
CA LEU A 122 25.34 6.94 -15.22
C LEU A 122 25.91 5.94 -16.23
N SER A 123 25.88 6.35 -17.49
CA SER A 123 26.55 5.74 -18.62
C SER A 123 28.07 5.92 -18.53
N ALA A 124 28.85 5.24 -19.37
CA ALA A 124 30.31 5.35 -19.35
C ALA A 124 30.78 6.78 -19.68
N ALA A 125 30.10 7.48 -20.59
CA ALA A 125 30.37 8.90 -20.89
C ALA A 125 29.77 9.87 -19.85
N GLY A 126 29.05 9.39 -18.83
CA GLY A 126 28.50 10.22 -17.76
C GLY A 126 27.12 10.82 -18.04
N HIS A 127 26.33 10.18 -18.90
CA HIS A 127 24.91 10.54 -19.11
C HIS A 127 24.02 9.77 -18.14
N ASP A 128 22.87 10.34 -17.81
CA ASP A 128 21.82 9.64 -17.05
C ASP A 128 21.44 8.32 -17.73
N ALA A 129 21.38 7.21 -16.98
CA ALA A 129 21.03 5.90 -17.51
C ALA A 129 20.33 5.04 -16.47
N TRP A 130 19.41 4.18 -16.90
CA TRP A 130 18.97 3.04 -16.10
C TRP A 130 19.73 1.79 -16.47
N ARG A 131 19.91 0.90 -15.50
CA ARG A 131 20.51 -0.43 -15.66
C ARG A 131 19.57 -1.49 -15.10
N ALA A 132 19.61 -2.69 -15.66
CA ALA A 132 18.79 -3.80 -15.16
C ALA A 132 19.40 -4.36 -13.87
N GLY A 133 18.71 -4.30 -12.72
CA GLY A 133 19.24 -4.87 -11.49
C GLY A 133 18.56 -4.37 -10.21
N PRO A 134 19.00 -4.83 -9.03
CA PRO A 134 20.00 -5.88 -8.81
C PRO A 134 19.51 -7.26 -9.30
N LEU A 135 20.41 -8.08 -9.86
CA LEU A 135 20.07 -9.43 -10.33
C LEU A 135 20.12 -10.42 -9.16
N ARG A 136 19.11 -11.29 -9.04
CA ARG A 136 19.09 -12.37 -8.06
C ARG A 136 19.86 -13.58 -8.59
N THR A 137 20.12 -14.57 -7.74
CA THR A 137 20.82 -15.82 -8.11
C THR A 137 20.16 -16.53 -9.30
N GLU A 138 18.82 -16.58 -9.35
CA GLU A 138 18.07 -17.15 -10.48
C GLU A 138 18.25 -16.33 -11.78
N ASP A 139 18.29 -15.01 -11.66
CA ASP A 139 18.49 -14.10 -12.79
C ASP A 139 19.91 -14.26 -13.35
N LEU A 140 20.92 -14.42 -12.49
CA LEU A 140 22.31 -14.71 -12.87
C LEU A 140 22.47 -16.10 -13.49
N ALA A 141 21.72 -17.10 -13.05
CA ALA A 141 21.70 -18.42 -13.69
C ALA A 141 21.15 -18.31 -15.12
N ARG A 142 20.01 -17.62 -15.29
CA ARG A 142 19.41 -17.41 -16.60
C ARG A 142 20.29 -16.59 -17.55
N LEU A 143 21.00 -15.59 -17.03
CA LEU A 143 21.98 -14.82 -17.80
C LEU A 143 23.09 -15.74 -18.33
N ARG A 144 23.59 -16.67 -17.51
CA ARG A 144 24.62 -17.64 -17.92
C ARG A 144 24.10 -18.62 -18.97
N ASP A 145 22.87 -19.12 -18.81
CA ASP A 145 22.26 -20.04 -19.78
C ASP A 145 22.06 -19.37 -21.15
N LEU A 146 21.55 -18.14 -21.17
CA LEU A 146 21.43 -17.36 -22.41
C LEU A 146 22.80 -17.07 -23.02
N THR A 147 23.77 -16.65 -22.22
CA THR A 147 25.15 -16.42 -22.68
C THR A 147 25.71 -17.64 -23.39
N ALA A 148 25.56 -18.83 -22.81
CA ALA A 148 26.05 -20.08 -23.38
C ALA A 148 25.31 -20.50 -24.66
N ALA A 149 24.05 -20.09 -24.82
CA ALA A 149 23.22 -20.37 -25.98
C ALA A 149 23.30 -19.31 -27.09
N MET A 150 24.10 -18.25 -26.93
CA MET A 150 24.18 -17.15 -27.89
C MET A 150 24.77 -17.63 -29.22
N PRO A 151 24.02 -17.54 -30.35
CA PRO A 151 24.56 -17.91 -31.66
C PRO A 151 25.75 -17.02 -32.06
N PRO A 152 26.77 -17.54 -32.77
CA PRO A 152 27.90 -16.75 -33.27
C PRO A 152 27.48 -15.51 -34.07
N GLU A 153 26.49 -15.67 -34.93
CA GLU A 153 25.98 -14.61 -35.80
C GLU A 153 25.28 -13.49 -35.02
N ALA A 154 24.78 -13.79 -33.81
CA ALA A 154 24.10 -12.81 -32.94
C ALA A 154 25.06 -11.75 -32.34
N HIS A 155 26.37 -12.03 -32.37
CA HIS A 155 27.43 -11.14 -31.85
C HIS A 155 28.57 -10.92 -32.85
N ALA A 156 28.27 -11.05 -34.15
CA ALA A 156 29.24 -10.93 -35.24
C ALA A 156 29.66 -9.49 -35.59
N VAL A 157 29.23 -8.47 -34.85
CA VAL A 157 29.61 -7.08 -35.09
C VAL A 157 31.05 -6.83 -34.58
N PRO A 158 31.98 -6.38 -35.44
CA PRO A 158 33.37 -6.19 -35.07
C PRO A 158 33.60 -4.93 -34.22
N LEU A 159 34.50 -5.05 -33.24
CA LEU A 159 35.08 -3.94 -32.49
C LEU A 159 36.10 -3.24 -33.41
N GLY A 160 35.83 -1.99 -33.83
CA GLY A 160 36.52 -1.26 -34.90
C GLY A 160 38.00 -0.91 -34.71
N ALA A 161 38.86 -1.90 -34.45
CA ALA A 161 40.32 -1.76 -34.35
C ALA A 161 41.03 -2.40 -35.56
N PRO A 162 42.17 -1.85 -36.03
CA PRO A 162 42.96 -2.47 -37.09
C PRO A 162 43.57 -3.80 -36.63
N GLY A 163 43.41 -4.85 -37.44
CA GLY A 163 43.87 -6.20 -37.14
C GLY A 163 42.81 -7.28 -37.43
N PRO A 164 43.00 -8.54 -36.97
CA PRO A 164 41.97 -9.56 -37.07
C PRO A 164 40.69 -9.10 -36.35
N PRO A 165 39.49 -9.41 -36.89
CA PRO A 165 38.23 -8.94 -36.34
C PRO A 165 38.07 -9.43 -34.89
N ARG A 166 37.85 -8.48 -33.97
CA ARG A 166 37.55 -8.78 -32.57
C ARG A 166 36.06 -8.61 -32.35
N LEU A 167 35.42 -9.60 -31.73
CA LEU A 167 33.99 -9.58 -31.43
C LEU A 167 33.74 -9.29 -29.95
N HIS A 168 32.53 -8.86 -29.63
CA HIS A 168 32.08 -8.74 -28.25
C HIS A 168 32.01 -10.13 -27.60
N ALA A 169 32.44 -10.24 -26.34
CA ALA A 169 32.14 -11.42 -25.55
C ALA A 169 30.62 -11.53 -25.31
N PRO A 170 30.02 -12.72 -25.35
CA PRO A 170 28.57 -12.90 -25.23
C PRO A 170 27.95 -12.30 -23.97
N GLU A 171 28.54 -12.53 -22.78
CA GLU A 171 27.96 -12.08 -21.51
C GLU A 171 27.91 -10.53 -21.39
N PRO A 172 29.01 -9.78 -21.62
CA PRO A 172 28.96 -8.32 -21.64
C PRO A 172 27.98 -7.75 -22.68
N LEU A 173 27.86 -8.38 -23.86
CA LEU A 173 26.94 -7.92 -24.90
C LEU A 173 25.48 -8.13 -24.49
N LEU A 174 25.17 -9.29 -23.93
CA LEU A 174 23.84 -9.58 -23.40
C LEU A 174 23.51 -8.62 -22.25
N ARG A 175 24.46 -8.35 -21.34
CA ARG A 175 24.27 -7.40 -20.25
C ARG A 175 23.98 -5.98 -20.77
N ALA A 176 24.72 -5.53 -21.77
CA ALA A 176 24.50 -4.24 -22.42
C ALA A 176 23.12 -4.15 -23.08
N PHE A 177 22.61 -5.25 -23.65
CA PHE A 177 21.24 -5.30 -24.17
C PHE A 177 20.18 -5.19 -23.07
N LEU A 178 20.34 -5.93 -21.95
CA LEU A 178 19.43 -5.81 -20.80
C LEU A 178 19.38 -4.37 -20.27
N ASP A 179 20.55 -3.72 -20.16
CA ASP A 179 20.67 -2.31 -19.75
C ASP A 179 20.03 -1.37 -20.76
N ALA A 180 20.14 -1.62 -22.07
CA ALA A 180 19.51 -0.80 -23.10
C ALA A 180 17.97 -0.87 -23.03
N VAL A 181 17.40 -2.05 -22.74
CA VAL A 181 15.96 -2.21 -22.51
C VAL A 181 15.55 -1.49 -21.22
N ALA A 182 16.29 -1.68 -20.14
CA ALA A 182 16.07 -1.00 -18.85
C ALA A 182 16.15 0.52 -18.98
N ASP A 183 17.07 1.07 -19.76
CA ASP A 183 17.23 2.51 -19.99
C ASP A 183 16.15 3.12 -20.88
N THR A 184 15.40 2.30 -21.61
CA THR A 184 14.40 2.77 -22.58
C THR A 184 12.98 2.80 -22.00
N LEU A 185 12.61 1.84 -21.15
CA LEU A 185 11.23 1.65 -20.68
C LEU A 185 10.70 2.66 -19.64
N PRO A 186 11.44 3.00 -18.56
CA PRO A 186 10.90 3.80 -17.46
C PRO A 186 10.71 5.29 -17.79
N ARG A 187 11.20 5.76 -18.94
CA ARG A 187 11.20 7.18 -19.36
C ARG A 187 9.84 7.64 -19.92
N SER A 188 8.82 7.60 -19.06
CA SER A 188 7.45 8.05 -19.30
C SER A 188 7.18 9.42 -18.65
N PRO A 189 6.09 10.13 -19.02
CA PRO A 189 5.67 11.35 -18.33
C PRO A 189 5.45 11.18 -16.82
N ALA A 190 5.19 9.95 -16.34
CA ALA A 190 5.02 9.63 -14.92
C ALA A 190 6.34 9.36 -14.18
N ALA A 191 7.46 9.20 -14.90
CA ALA A 191 8.76 8.89 -14.32
C ALA A 191 9.26 9.91 -13.26
N PRO A 192 9.03 11.24 -13.41
CA PRO A 192 9.43 12.20 -12.37
C PRO A 192 8.69 12.01 -11.04
N LEU A 193 7.44 11.52 -11.08
CA LEU A 193 6.64 11.24 -9.88
C LEU A 193 7.18 10.03 -9.11
N ALA A 194 7.62 9.00 -9.84
CA ALA A 194 8.17 7.78 -9.24
C ALA A 194 9.62 7.94 -8.78
N ALA A 195 10.45 8.66 -9.54
CA ALA A 195 11.87 8.83 -9.25
C ALA A 195 12.20 10.07 -8.39
N GLY A 196 11.21 10.93 -8.10
CA GLY A 196 11.42 12.19 -7.39
C GLY A 196 12.34 13.19 -8.10
N SER A 197 12.68 12.94 -9.38
CA SER A 197 13.62 13.72 -10.15
C SER A 197 13.32 13.67 -11.66
N PRO A 198 13.45 14.79 -12.38
CA PRO A 198 13.28 14.83 -13.83
C PRO A 198 14.50 14.29 -14.60
N LEU A 199 15.61 13.95 -13.93
CA LEU A 199 16.83 13.47 -14.60
C LEU A 199 16.60 12.15 -15.33
N PHE A 200 15.94 11.20 -14.67
CA PHE A 200 15.72 9.84 -15.17
C PHE A 200 14.44 9.66 -16.00
N ALA A 201 13.78 10.78 -16.33
CA ALA A 201 12.54 10.82 -17.10
C ALA A 201 12.75 11.27 -18.56
N ALA A 202 13.84 12.01 -18.83
CA ALA A 202 14.10 12.58 -20.16
C ALA A 202 14.50 11.51 -21.17
N ARG A 203 13.95 11.54 -22.39
CA ARG A 203 14.38 10.61 -23.46
C ARG A 203 15.76 10.97 -24.01
N ALA A 204 16.06 12.27 -24.14
CA ALA A 204 17.37 12.74 -24.58
C ALA A 204 18.45 12.50 -23.50
N PRO A 205 19.68 12.10 -23.88
CA PRO A 205 20.87 12.11 -23.02
C PRO A 205 21.06 13.42 -22.27
N ARG A 206 21.13 13.36 -20.93
CA ARG A 206 21.45 14.49 -20.06
C ARG A 206 22.78 14.22 -19.35
N PRO A 207 23.82 15.04 -19.56
CA PRO A 207 25.07 14.90 -18.84
C PRO A 207 24.87 15.23 -17.35
N SER A 208 25.47 14.45 -16.46
CA SER A 208 25.38 14.67 -15.01
C SER A 208 26.68 14.29 -14.29
N PRO A 209 27.77 15.03 -14.53
CA PRO A 209 29.10 14.70 -13.97
C PRO A 209 29.13 14.72 -12.44
N GLU A 210 28.28 15.54 -11.81
CA GLU A 210 28.15 15.67 -10.35
C GLU A 210 27.64 14.38 -9.68
N LEU A 211 26.91 13.54 -10.41
CA LEU A 211 26.35 12.27 -9.92
C LEU A 211 27.32 11.09 -10.09
N ARG A 212 28.52 11.28 -10.65
CA ARG A 212 29.50 10.19 -10.83
C ARG A 212 29.86 9.45 -9.54
N PRO A 213 30.14 10.14 -8.42
CA PRO A 213 30.40 9.45 -7.15
C PRO A 213 29.20 8.64 -6.68
N TRP A 214 28.00 9.20 -6.75
CA TRP A 214 26.75 8.53 -6.37
C TRP A 214 26.46 7.32 -7.27
N ALA A 215 26.61 7.44 -8.59
CA ALA A 215 26.39 6.35 -9.53
C ALA A 215 27.42 5.22 -9.37
N ALA A 216 28.67 5.56 -9.06
CA ALA A 216 29.69 4.58 -8.70
C ALA A 216 29.32 3.86 -7.39
N ASP A 217 28.79 4.58 -6.41
CA ASP A 217 28.31 3.99 -5.14
C ASP A 217 27.11 3.05 -5.35
N VAL A 218 26.16 3.38 -6.25
CA VAL A 218 25.01 2.55 -6.63
C VAL A 218 25.47 1.29 -7.38
N ALA A 219 26.32 1.42 -8.40
CA ALA A 219 26.85 0.29 -9.16
C ALA A 219 27.66 -0.66 -8.27
N ALA A 220 28.56 -0.12 -7.44
CA ALA A 220 29.34 -0.86 -6.46
C ALA A 220 28.49 -1.59 -5.41
N GLY A 221 27.21 -1.25 -5.24
CA GLY A 221 26.34 -1.87 -4.25
C GLY A 221 25.45 -2.98 -4.74
N HIS A 222 25.09 -2.91 -6.00
CA HIS A 222 24.20 -3.87 -6.62
C HIS A 222 24.95 -4.94 -7.41
N ASP A 223 26.20 -4.67 -7.81
CA ASP A 223 27.13 -5.65 -8.37
C ASP A 223 28.03 -6.31 -7.30
N ALA A 224 27.92 -5.89 -6.03
CA ALA A 224 28.67 -6.47 -4.91
C ALA A 224 28.20 -7.90 -4.64
N GLY A 225 29.15 -8.83 -4.51
CA GLY A 225 28.86 -10.22 -4.15
C GLY A 225 28.43 -10.41 -2.69
N VAL A 226 28.42 -9.34 -1.90
CA VAL A 226 28.14 -9.34 -0.46
C VAL A 226 27.20 -8.21 -0.04
N ARG A 227 26.45 -8.44 1.03
CA ARG A 227 25.69 -7.42 1.77
C ARG A 227 26.26 -7.26 3.18
N ILE A 228 25.98 -6.13 3.82
CA ILE A 228 26.35 -5.91 5.21
C ILE A 228 25.10 -5.75 6.09
N SER A 229 25.22 -6.09 7.37
CA SER A 229 24.23 -5.76 8.40
C SER A 229 24.92 -5.38 9.70
N LEU A 230 24.19 -4.77 10.62
CA LEU A 230 24.64 -4.46 11.97
C LEU A 230 23.91 -5.37 12.95
N ARG A 231 24.65 -6.15 13.73
CA ARG A 231 24.10 -6.89 14.87
C ARG A 231 24.35 -6.09 16.14
N VAL A 232 23.28 -5.62 16.77
CA VAL A 232 23.36 -4.92 18.07
C VAL A 232 23.43 -5.96 19.17
N GLU A 233 24.43 -5.82 20.04
CA GLU A 233 24.67 -6.65 21.21
C GLU A 233 24.58 -5.79 22.48
N LEU A 234 24.17 -6.44 23.58
CA LEU A 234 24.09 -5.87 24.92
C LEU A 234 25.04 -6.69 25.82
N PRO A 235 26.33 -6.35 25.89
CA PRO A 235 27.27 -7.05 26.74
C PRO A 235 26.84 -6.93 28.21
N GLY A 236 26.75 -8.05 28.93
CA GLY A 236 26.43 -8.07 30.38
C GLY A 236 24.98 -8.38 30.76
N LEU A 237 24.09 -8.66 29.80
CA LEU A 237 22.66 -8.93 30.01
C LEU A 237 22.32 -9.97 31.10
N ALA A 238 23.23 -10.91 31.38
CA ALA A 238 23.04 -11.99 32.35
C ALA A 238 23.57 -11.69 33.78
N ARG A 239 24.24 -10.54 34.00
CA ARG A 239 24.95 -10.24 35.26
C ARG A 239 24.41 -9.05 36.05
N ILE A 240 23.44 -8.30 35.50
CA ILE A 240 22.92 -7.08 36.13
C ILE A 240 21.80 -7.45 37.12
N THR A 241 22.03 -7.22 38.40
CA THR A 241 21.02 -7.34 39.46
C THR A 241 20.25 -6.02 39.63
N ASP A 242 19.09 -6.04 40.29
CA ASP A 242 18.32 -4.81 40.57
C ASP A 242 19.07 -3.83 41.48
N ALA A 243 20.07 -4.31 42.24
CA ALA A 243 20.95 -3.49 43.05
C ALA A 243 21.99 -2.71 42.21
N ASP A 244 22.50 -3.31 41.13
CA ASP A 244 23.50 -2.67 40.24
C ASP A 244 22.91 -1.49 39.46
N LEU A 245 21.58 -1.49 39.25
CA LEU A 245 20.84 -0.39 38.60
C LEU A 245 20.50 0.76 39.56
N ALA A 246 20.45 0.49 40.87
CA ALA A 246 20.21 1.49 41.90
C ALA A 246 21.50 2.23 42.31
N ASP A 247 22.64 1.55 42.23
CA ASP A 247 23.97 2.06 42.61
C ASP A 247 24.83 2.43 41.39
N GLY A 248 24.28 3.09 40.37
CA GLY A 248 25.04 3.91 39.42
C GLY A 248 26.21 3.27 38.65
N ASP A 249 26.35 1.94 38.61
CA ASP A 249 27.46 1.27 37.95
C ASP A 249 27.16 1.11 36.46
N GLY A 250 27.32 2.22 35.71
CA GLY A 250 27.36 2.29 34.25
C GLY A 250 26.06 1.91 33.50
N PRO A 251 25.67 2.65 32.44
CA PRO A 251 24.63 2.16 31.53
C PRO A 251 25.08 0.85 30.85
N PRO A 252 24.16 -0.06 30.48
CA PRO A 252 24.51 -1.20 29.63
C PRO A 252 25.08 -0.64 28.31
N ALA A 253 26.33 -0.98 28.01
CA ALA A 253 26.93 -0.58 26.74
C ALA A 253 26.24 -1.31 25.58
N PHE A 254 26.02 -0.64 24.47
CA PHE A 254 25.50 -1.26 23.26
C PHE A 254 26.64 -1.38 22.27
N ARG A 255 26.79 -2.56 21.66
CA ARG A 255 27.84 -2.78 20.65
C ARG A 255 27.21 -3.20 19.33
N ALA A 256 27.42 -2.42 18.28
CA ALA A 256 27.04 -2.77 16.91
C ALA A 256 28.19 -3.50 16.22
N VAL A 257 28.03 -4.80 15.97
CA VAL A 257 28.97 -5.65 15.23
C VAL A 257 28.62 -5.66 13.75
N LEU A 258 29.58 -5.38 12.87
CA LEU A 258 29.39 -5.42 11.43
C LEU A 258 29.41 -6.88 10.94
N GLN A 259 28.35 -7.30 10.28
CA GLN A 259 28.25 -8.61 9.65
C GLN A 259 28.27 -8.51 8.12
N ILE A 260 28.77 -9.56 7.48
CA ILE A 260 28.88 -9.70 6.04
C ILE A 260 28.12 -10.95 5.62
N HIS A 261 27.28 -10.80 4.60
CA HIS A 261 26.38 -11.83 4.08
C HIS A 261 26.71 -12.08 2.62
N SER A 262 26.79 -13.35 2.23
CA SER A 262 26.97 -13.68 0.82
C SER A 262 25.66 -13.49 0.07
N VAL A 263 25.73 -12.89 -1.13
CA VAL A 263 24.57 -12.78 -2.02
C VAL A 263 24.32 -14.11 -2.74
N SER A 264 25.36 -14.88 -3.01
CA SER A 264 25.25 -16.18 -3.70
C SER A 264 24.80 -17.32 -2.77
N ASP A 265 25.12 -17.23 -1.48
CA ASP A 265 24.73 -18.19 -0.45
C ASP A 265 24.18 -17.47 0.79
N PRO A 266 22.85 -17.33 0.90
CA PRO A 266 22.22 -16.64 2.04
C PRO A 266 22.49 -17.27 3.41
N SER A 267 22.96 -18.53 3.47
CA SER A 267 23.32 -19.19 4.73
C SER A 267 24.70 -18.77 5.25
N LEU A 268 25.53 -18.19 4.38
CA LEU A 268 26.88 -17.78 4.71
C LEU A 268 26.88 -16.35 5.26
N VAL A 269 26.98 -16.24 6.58
CA VAL A 269 27.07 -14.99 7.34
C VAL A 269 28.28 -15.04 8.25
N ALA A 270 29.02 -13.94 8.34
CA ALA A 270 30.21 -13.82 9.18
C ALA A 270 30.39 -12.42 9.73
N ASP A 271 31.06 -12.30 10.88
CA ASP A 271 31.46 -11.00 11.41
C ASP A 271 32.61 -10.45 10.57
N ALA A 272 32.65 -9.13 10.39
CA ALA A 272 33.63 -8.48 9.53
C ALA A 272 35.07 -8.76 9.99
N ALA A 273 35.29 -8.88 11.31
CA ALA A 273 36.57 -9.28 11.87
C ALA A 273 37.08 -10.62 11.31
N ASP A 274 36.21 -11.62 11.19
CA ASP A 274 36.57 -12.96 10.69
C ASP A 274 36.94 -12.93 9.20
N VAL A 275 36.19 -12.15 8.41
CA VAL A 275 36.46 -11.97 6.97
C VAL A 275 37.78 -11.22 6.76
N TRP A 276 38.11 -10.27 7.63
CA TRP A 276 39.38 -9.52 7.60
C TRP A 276 40.58 -10.33 8.09
N ALA A 277 40.41 -11.24 9.05
CA ALA A 277 41.48 -12.13 9.50
C ALA A 277 41.92 -13.11 8.39
N GLY A 278 41.01 -13.50 7.49
CA GLY A 278 41.32 -14.23 6.24
C GLY A 278 41.93 -15.63 6.39
N SER A 279 42.09 -16.12 7.62
CA SER A 279 42.79 -17.38 7.94
C SER A 279 41.85 -18.53 8.32
N GLY A 280 40.56 -18.25 8.55
CA GLY A 280 39.53 -19.25 8.86
C GLY A 280 38.76 -19.79 7.65
N PRO A 281 37.97 -20.88 7.82
CA PRO A 281 37.09 -21.44 6.78
C PRO A 281 36.13 -20.40 6.20
N THR A 282 35.64 -19.51 7.06
CA THR A 282 34.68 -18.44 6.74
C THR A 282 35.28 -17.40 5.80
N GLY A 283 36.50 -16.91 6.06
CA GLY A 283 37.16 -15.90 5.22
C GLY A 283 37.47 -16.37 3.79
N ARG A 284 37.66 -17.67 3.58
CA ARG A 284 37.86 -18.25 2.22
C ARG A 284 36.55 -18.36 1.44
N ALA A 285 35.42 -18.52 2.12
CA ALA A 285 34.11 -18.73 1.49
C ALA A 285 33.54 -17.46 0.83
N PHE A 286 33.90 -16.26 1.32
CA PHE A 286 33.44 -14.98 0.77
C PHE A 286 34.23 -14.49 -0.46
N GLY A 287 35.35 -15.15 -0.81
CA GLY A 287 36.15 -14.82 -2.00
C GLY A 287 37.00 -13.54 -1.88
N ALA A 288 37.87 -13.30 -2.86
CA ALA A 288 38.91 -12.26 -2.80
C ALA A 288 38.38 -10.81 -2.88
N ARG A 289 37.17 -10.60 -3.39
CA ARG A 289 36.56 -9.26 -3.55
C ARG A 289 35.67 -8.83 -2.39
N ALA A 290 35.27 -9.74 -1.50
CA ALA A 290 34.31 -9.45 -0.44
C ALA A 290 34.71 -8.30 0.49
N ARG A 291 36.02 -8.15 0.79
CA ARG A 291 36.49 -7.03 1.64
C ARG A 291 36.28 -5.68 0.96
N MET A 292 36.58 -5.60 -0.34
CA MET A 292 36.38 -4.38 -1.13
C MET A 292 34.90 -4.03 -1.21
N ASP A 293 34.07 -5.03 -1.53
CA ASP A 293 32.63 -4.87 -1.65
C ASP A 293 31.98 -4.49 -0.31
N ALA A 294 32.43 -5.07 0.80
CA ALA A 294 31.99 -4.73 2.15
C ALA A 294 32.39 -3.31 2.57
N LEU A 295 33.59 -2.84 2.19
CA LEU A 295 33.99 -1.44 2.43
C LEU A 295 33.16 -0.44 1.62
N LEU A 296 32.80 -0.79 0.37
CA LEU A 296 31.91 0.03 -0.45
C LEU A 296 30.50 0.08 0.13
N ALA A 297 29.99 -1.05 0.62
CA ALA A 297 28.71 -1.11 1.33
C ALA A 297 28.75 -0.31 2.64
N LEU A 298 29.81 -0.44 3.44
CA LEU A 298 30.01 0.32 4.67
C LEU A 298 30.09 1.82 4.40
N ARG A 299 30.74 2.23 3.30
CA ARG A 299 30.83 3.64 2.91
C ARG A 299 29.47 4.23 2.57
N ARG A 300 28.57 3.45 1.97
CA ARG A 300 27.17 3.87 1.78
C ARG A 300 26.43 3.95 3.09
N ALA A 301 26.53 2.92 3.93
CA ALA A 301 25.89 2.89 5.24
C ALA A 301 26.32 4.09 6.11
N ALA A 302 27.61 4.43 6.12
CA ALA A 302 28.14 5.58 6.87
C ALA A 302 27.70 6.95 6.33
N ARG A 303 27.33 7.06 5.05
CA ARG A 303 26.70 8.29 4.54
C ARG A 303 25.24 8.41 4.95
N ALA A 304 24.54 7.28 4.99
CA ALA A 304 23.15 7.23 5.43
C ALA A 304 23.01 7.39 6.95
N TRP A 305 23.98 6.88 7.70
CA TRP A 305 24.03 6.94 9.15
C TRP A 305 25.48 7.26 9.60
N PRO A 306 25.78 8.56 9.84
CA PRO A 306 27.12 9.06 10.16
C PRO A 306 27.88 8.36 11.30
N PRO A 307 27.23 7.81 12.35
CA PRO A 307 27.92 7.09 13.42
C PRO A 307 28.81 5.93 12.95
N LEU A 308 28.60 5.34 11.76
CA LEU A 308 29.48 4.28 11.23
C LEU A 308 30.81 4.79 10.64
N ALA A 309 30.99 6.10 10.48
CA ALA A 309 32.19 6.67 9.87
C ALA A 309 33.53 6.21 10.51
N PRO A 310 33.63 6.00 11.85
CA PRO A 310 34.85 5.48 12.46
C PRO A 310 35.28 4.11 11.91
N LEU A 311 34.33 3.22 11.54
CA LEU A 311 34.64 1.90 11.00
C LEU A 311 35.35 1.96 9.64
N LEU A 312 35.15 3.03 8.85
CA LEU A 312 35.84 3.21 7.57
C LEU A 312 37.33 3.49 7.72
N SER A 313 37.73 4.04 8.87
CA SER A 313 39.12 4.38 9.16
C SER A 313 39.85 3.28 9.93
N ALA A 314 39.11 2.29 10.43
CA ALA A 314 39.66 1.18 11.18
C ALA A 314 40.43 0.21 10.26
N SER A 315 41.51 -0.37 10.77
CA SER A 315 42.24 -1.43 10.07
C SER A 315 41.37 -2.68 9.86
N VAL A 316 40.44 -2.92 10.80
CA VAL A 316 39.39 -3.92 10.73
C VAL A 316 38.07 -3.26 11.12
N PRO A 317 37.06 -3.20 10.22
CA PRO A 317 35.76 -2.62 10.52
C PRO A 317 34.91 -3.62 11.33
N ASP A 318 35.32 -3.92 12.56
CA ASP A 318 34.69 -4.95 13.40
C ASP A 318 33.38 -4.47 14.04
N ALA A 319 33.49 -3.55 15.01
CA ALA A 319 32.35 -3.14 15.82
C ALA A 319 32.48 -1.70 16.32
N LEU A 320 31.35 -1.11 16.67
CA LEU A 320 31.20 0.24 17.22
C LEU A 320 30.45 0.17 18.55
N GLU A 321 30.94 0.86 19.57
CA GLU A 321 30.18 1.12 20.80
C GLU A 321 29.18 2.24 20.53
N LEU A 322 27.92 2.03 20.91
CA LEU A 322 26.81 2.95 20.65
C LEU A 322 26.42 3.70 21.94
N ALA A 323 26.22 5.00 21.80
CA ALA A 323 25.59 5.83 22.82
C ALA A 323 24.05 5.66 22.82
N ASP A 324 23.40 6.04 23.93
CA ASP A 324 21.93 5.95 24.07
C ASP A 324 21.18 6.73 22.96
N GLU A 325 21.72 7.88 22.54
CA GLU A 325 21.16 8.67 21.44
C GLU A 325 21.23 7.93 20.10
N GLU A 326 22.32 7.19 19.86
CA GLU A 326 22.55 6.43 18.61
C GLU A 326 21.65 5.19 18.57
N VAL A 327 21.45 4.53 19.71
CA VAL A 327 20.50 3.43 19.85
C VAL A 327 19.07 3.91 19.62
N THR A 328 18.71 5.06 20.17
CA THR A 328 17.40 5.68 19.95
C THR A 328 17.17 6.00 18.48
N ASP A 329 18.18 6.55 17.80
CA ASP A 329 18.10 6.80 16.35
C ASP A 329 17.96 5.49 15.55
N LEU A 330 18.69 4.43 15.93
CA LEU A 330 18.55 3.10 15.35
C LEU A 330 17.17 2.47 15.57
N LEU A 331 16.42 2.85 16.60
CA LEU A 331 15.01 2.41 16.76
C LEU A 331 14.05 3.14 15.80
N GLY A 332 14.46 4.29 15.25
CA GLY A 332 13.61 5.17 14.45
C GLY A 332 14.15 5.49 13.05
N ALA A 333 14.75 6.68 12.89
CA ALA A 333 15.16 7.20 11.59
C ALA A 333 16.43 6.52 11.06
N GLY A 334 17.42 6.27 11.93
CA GLY A 334 18.67 5.59 11.60
C GLY A 334 18.48 4.22 10.97
N ALA A 335 17.65 3.34 11.53
CA ALA A 335 17.37 2.03 10.91
C ALA A 335 16.71 2.13 9.54
N ARG A 336 15.82 3.11 9.33
CA ARG A 336 15.20 3.34 8.00
C ARG A 336 16.20 3.86 6.99
N ALA A 337 17.09 4.76 7.40
CA ALA A 337 18.17 5.26 6.55
C ALA A 337 19.15 4.14 6.17
N LEU A 338 19.53 3.29 7.12
CA LEU A 338 20.39 2.12 6.88
C LEU A 338 19.71 1.09 5.97
N ALA A 339 18.43 0.78 6.20
CA ALA A 339 17.67 -0.13 5.35
C ALA A 339 17.57 0.39 3.90
N ALA A 340 17.34 1.70 3.71
CA ALA A 340 17.36 2.34 2.40
C ALA A 340 18.75 2.27 1.73
N ALA A 341 19.83 2.24 2.52
CA ALA A 341 21.19 2.00 2.05
C ALA A 341 21.54 0.51 1.86
N GLY A 342 20.60 -0.41 2.11
CA GLY A 342 20.76 -1.85 1.97
C GLY A 342 21.47 -2.52 3.16
N THR A 343 21.46 -1.89 4.33
CA THR A 343 22.05 -2.40 5.57
C THR A 343 20.94 -2.69 6.60
N GLU A 344 20.78 -3.96 6.97
CA GLU A 344 19.81 -4.35 8.00
C GLU A 344 20.38 -4.18 9.40
N VAL A 345 19.51 -3.98 10.39
CA VAL A 345 19.88 -3.89 11.81
C VAL A 345 19.19 -5.04 12.57
N HIS A 346 19.98 -5.90 13.18
CA HIS A 346 19.53 -7.04 13.96
C HIS A 346 19.63 -6.72 15.45
N TRP A 347 18.54 -6.93 16.18
CA TRP A 347 18.45 -6.71 17.62
C TRP A 347 18.55 -8.04 18.38
N PRO A 348 19.06 -8.04 19.62
CA PRO A 348 19.16 -9.27 20.41
C PRO A 348 17.75 -9.78 20.76
N LYS A 349 17.58 -11.11 20.75
CA LYS A 349 16.26 -11.76 20.93
C LYS A 349 15.62 -11.40 22.27
N GLU A 350 16.46 -11.21 23.29
CA GLU A 350 16.07 -10.88 24.65
C GLU A 350 15.54 -9.44 24.78
N ALA A 351 15.99 -8.52 23.93
CA ALA A 351 15.51 -7.14 23.85
C ALA A 351 14.50 -6.92 22.71
N ALA A 352 14.17 -7.96 21.94
CA ALA A 352 13.36 -7.88 20.72
C ALA A 352 11.89 -7.47 20.98
N ARG A 353 11.44 -7.43 22.23
CA ARG A 353 10.15 -6.84 22.59
C ARG A 353 10.27 -5.33 22.45
N ARG A 354 9.91 -4.83 21.27
CA ARG A 354 9.75 -3.39 21.03
C ARG A 354 8.52 -2.89 21.77
N PHE A 355 8.65 -1.74 22.41
CA PHE A 355 7.50 -0.95 22.80
C PHE A 355 6.70 -0.64 21.54
N THR A 356 5.45 -1.08 21.50
CA THR A 356 4.53 -0.73 20.42
C THR A 356 3.44 0.09 21.06
N ALA A 357 3.41 1.39 20.77
CA ALA A 357 2.27 2.19 21.15
C ALA A 357 1.03 1.60 20.44
N ARG A 358 0.22 0.86 21.18
CA ARG A 358 -1.08 0.34 20.76
C ARG A 358 -2.11 1.04 21.59
N ALA A 359 -3.27 1.25 21.00
CA ALA A 359 -4.43 1.81 21.66
C ALA A 359 -5.41 0.69 22.00
N VAL A 360 -5.59 0.40 23.28
CA VAL A 360 -6.73 -0.40 23.70
C VAL A 360 -7.89 0.54 23.97
N VAL A 361 -9.06 0.25 23.40
CA VAL A 361 -10.27 1.06 23.57
C VAL A 361 -11.35 0.13 24.12
N GLY A 362 -11.78 0.36 25.36
CA GLY A 362 -12.86 -0.38 26.03
C GLY A 362 -13.45 0.40 27.21
N PRO A 363 -14.57 -0.08 27.78
CA PRO A 363 -15.13 0.50 29.01
C PRO A 363 -14.12 0.39 30.17
N PRO A 364 -14.17 1.28 31.18
CA PRO A 364 -13.40 1.12 32.40
C PRO A 364 -13.76 -0.20 33.10
N GLU A 365 -12.77 -0.90 33.65
CA GLU A 365 -12.88 -2.25 34.25
C GLU A 365 -13.79 -2.35 35.48
N GLU A 366 -14.38 -1.24 35.94
CA GLU A 366 -15.20 -1.21 37.16
C GLU A 366 -16.62 -1.79 36.97
N ASP A 367 -17.08 -2.03 35.75
CA ASP A 367 -18.33 -2.74 35.49
C ASP A 367 -18.07 -4.23 35.23
N GLY A 368 -18.22 -5.05 36.27
CA GLY A 368 -18.09 -6.51 36.20
C GLY A 368 -19.05 -7.17 35.20
N PRO A 369 -18.83 -8.48 34.89
CA PRO A 369 -19.58 -9.21 33.87
C PRO A 369 -21.09 -9.39 34.15
N ASP A 370 -21.58 -8.98 35.32
CA ASP A 370 -22.96 -9.18 35.78
C ASP A 370 -23.93 -8.01 35.45
N GLY A 371 -23.48 -6.97 34.75
CA GLY A 371 -24.35 -5.85 34.34
C GLY A 371 -25.27 -6.12 33.13
N LEU A 372 -25.10 -7.24 32.43
CA LEU A 372 -25.76 -7.50 31.13
C LEU A 372 -27.10 -8.26 31.21
N ALA A 373 -27.65 -8.43 32.41
CA ALA A 373 -28.91 -9.13 32.63
C ALA A 373 -30.11 -8.18 32.87
N SER A 374 -30.27 -7.11 32.09
CA SER A 374 -31.58 -6.52 31.79
C SER A 374 -31.45 -5.33 30.82
N GLY A 375 -31.87 -5.51 29.57
CA GLY A 375 -32.05 -4.44 28.59
C GLY A 375 -30.75 -3.90 28.02
N THR A 376 -30.45 -4.26 26.78
CA THR A 376 -29.41 -3.61 25.97
C THR A 376 -29.66 -2.10 25.92
N PRO A 377 -28.80 -1.26 26.52
CA PRO A 377 -28.95 0.19 26.44
C PRO A 377 -28.93 0.61 24.97
N SER A 378 -29.60 1.72 24.63
CA SER A 378 -29.43 2.37 23.33
C SER A 378 -27.94 2.71 23.15
N PHE A 379 -27.22 1.85 22.43
CA PHE A 379 -25.75 1.71 22.45
C PHE A 379 -24.98 2.98 22.01
N LEU A 380 -25.68 3.93 21.38
CA LEU A 380 -25.14 5.19 20.89
C LEU A 380 -26.04 6.40 21.23
N SER A 381 -26.92 6.28 22.24
CA SER A 381 -27.66 7.44 22.73
C SER A 381 -26.67 8.54 23.12
N ALA A 382 -26.96 9.78 22.71
CA ALA A 382 -26.05 10.92 22.77
C ALA A 382 -25.50 11.24 24.19
N ASP A 383 -26.07 10.63 25.23
CA ASP A 383 -25.72 10.83 26.64
C ASP A 383 -24.82 9.72 27.22
N ALA A 384 -24.52 8.64 26.48
CA ALA A 384 -23.59 7.60 26.92
C ALA A 384 -22.14 8.08 26.73
N LEU A 385 -21.67 8.93 27.64
CA LEU A 385 -20.26 9.32 27.79
C LEU A 385 -19.43 8.11 28.26
N LEU A 386 -19.26 7.12 27.40
CA LEU A 386 -18.29 6.06 27.62
C LEU A 386 -16.92 6.68 27.36
N ALA A 387 -16.24 7.05 28.45
CA ALA A 387 -14.85 7.45 28.40
C ALA A 387 -14.03 6.18 28.13
N PHE A 388 -13.38 6.14 26.97
CA PHE A 388 -12.38 5.12 26.68
C PHE A 388 -11.01 5.64 27.08
N ASP A 389 -10.22 4.81 27.76
CA ASP A 389 -8.85 5.11 28.17
C ASP A 389 -7.86 4.51 27.18
N TRP A 390 -6.84 5.27 26.78
CA TRP A 390 -5.77 4.74 25.94
C TRP A 390 -4.80 3.93 26.81
N ARG A 391 -4.81 2.60 26.66
CA ARG A 391 -3.78 1.75 27.28
C ARG A 391 -2.72 1.35 26.27
N PHE A 392 -1.47 1.26 26.71
CA PHE A 392 -0.29 0.96 25.89
C PHE A 392 0.31 -0.41 26.25
N ALA A 393 0.96 -1.06 25.28
CA ALA A 393 1.48 -2.41 25.45
C ALA A 393 2.91 -2.56 24.91
N VAL A 394 3.65 -3.53 25.44
CA VAL A 394 4.93 -4.00 24.90
C VAL A 394 4.71 -5.40 24.35
N GLY A 395 4.73 -5.53 23.03
CA GLY A 395 4.27 -6.77 22.38
C GLY A 395 2.79 -7.03 22.69
N ASP A 396 2.54 -8.09 23.46
CA ASP A 396 1.19 -8.49 23.90
C ASP A 396 0.92 -8.21 25.40
N VAL A 397 1.85 -7.55 26.09
CA VAL A 397 1.74 -7.27 27.52
C VAL A 397 1.31 -5.82 27.73
N GLU A 398 0.13 -5.61 28.32
CA GLU A 398 -0.37 -4.29 28.70
C GLU A 398 0.44 -3.68 29.86
N LEU A 399 0.75 -2.40 29.73
CA LEU A 399 1.49 -1.62 30.72
C LEU A 399 0.54 -0.90 31.68
N SER A 400 0.80 -1.02 32.97
CA SER A 400 0.16 -0.17 33.98
C SER A 400 0.66 1.28 33.86
N ARG A 401 -0.12 2.24 34.40
CA ARG A 401 0.28 3.66 34.48
C ARG A 401 1.65 3.83 35.12
N ALA A 402 1.91 3.15 36.23
CA ALA A 402 3.21 3.18 36.92
C ALA A 402 4.36 2.57 36.10
N GLU A 403 4.08 1.62 35.20
CA GLU A 403 5.09 1.11 34.26
C GLU A 403 5.37 2.11 33.14
N LEU A 404 4.33 2.75 32.59
CA LEU A 404 4.47 3.77 31.56
C LEU A 404 5.17 5.04 32.08
N ASP A 405 4.89 5.44 33.31
CA ASP A 405 5.57 6.55 33.98
C ASP A 405 7.07 6.27 34.12
N ARG A 406 7.43 5.06 34.59
CA ARG A 406 8.84 4.63 34.68
C ARG A 406 9.53 4.61 33.32
N LEU A 407 8.85 4.14 32.27
CA LEU A 407 9.38 4.17 30.90
C LEU A 407 9.67 5.61 30.46
N ALA A 408 8.71 6.51 30.64
CA ALA A 408 8.83 7.91 30.23
C ALA A 408 9.89 8.70 31.04
N GLU A 409 10.10 8.35 32.31
CA GLU A 409 11.09 9.01 33.19
C GLU A 409 12.52 8.51 32.96
N SER A 410 12.70 7.25 32.55
CA SER A 410 14.04 6.67 32.36
C SER A 410 14.87 7.40 31.31
N ASN A 411 14.21 8.01 30.31
CA ASN A 411 14.80 8.66 29.12
C ASN A 411 15.88 7.82 28.40
N ARG A 412 15.88 6.50 28.63
CA ARG A 412 16.84 5.53 28.07
C ARG A 412 16.13 4.62 27.07
N PRO A 413 16.83 4.18 26.01
CA PRO A 413 16.24 3.34 24.98
C PRO A 413 16.00 1.89 25.42
N VAL A 414 16.57 1.45 26.54
CA VAL A 414 16.38 0.13 27.11
C VAL A 414 15.96 0.24 28.56
N VAL A 415 14.82 -0.37 28.89
CA VAL A 415 14.25 -0.39 30.24
C VAL A 415 13.92 -1.82 30.63
N ARG A 416 14.15 -2.17 31.91
CA ARG A 416 13.74 -3.46 32.47
C ARG A 416 12.30 -3.38 32.96
N LEU A 417 11.41 -4.16 32.35
CA LEU A 417 10.01 -4.32 32.74
C LEU A 417 9.71 -5.78 33.05
N ARG A 418 9.23 -6.07 34.26
CA ARG A 418 8.84 -7.43 34.71
C ARG A 418 9.92 -8.48 34.36
N ASP A 419 11.17 -8.20 34.72
CA ASP A 419 12.35 -9.04 34.45
C ASP A 419 12.73 -9.24 32.98
N GLN A 420 12.25 -8.37 32.08
CA GLN A 420 12.59 -8.39 30.66
C GLN A 420 13.12 -7.05 30.19
N TRP A 421 14.11 -7.08 29.30
CA TRP A 421 14.62 -5.87 28.64
C TRP A 421 13.72 -5.51 27.47
N VAL A 422 13.30 -4.24 27.43
CA VAL A 422 12.39 -3.71 26.42
C VAL A 422 13.07 -2.54 25.73
N LEU A 423 13.09 -2.58 24.39
CA LEU A 423 13.54 -1.46 23.56
C LEU A 423 12.39 -0.45 23.40
N VAL A 424 12.62 0.78 23.81
CA VAL A 424 11.61 1.84 23.89
C VAL A 424 12.19 3.09 23.24
N ASP A 425 11.47 3.70 22.32
CA ASP A 425 11.79 5.08 21.91
C ASP A 425 11.30 6.01 23.05
N PRO A 426 12.19 6.76 23.75
CA PRO A 426 11.79 7.64 24.84
C PRO A 426 10.73 8.66 24.44
N ALA A 427 10.74 9.12 23.18
CA ALA A 427 9.74 10.03 22.66
C ALA A 427 8.38 9.34 22.48
N GLU A 428 8.33 8.03 22.22
CA GLU A 428 7.08 7.27 22.17
C GLU A 428 6.51 7.02 23.57
N ALA A 429 7.34 6.70 24.56
CA ALA A 429 6.91 6.54 25.95
C ALA A 429 6.31 7.84 26.53
N LEU A 430 6.95 8.98 26.28
CA LEU A 430 6.46 10.29 26.71
C LEU A 430 5.11 10.66 26.08
N ARG A 431 4.94 10.37 24.78
CA ARG A 431 3.66 10.59 24.08
C ARG A 431 2.57 9.67 24.61
N ALA A 432 2.89 8.39 24.78
CA ALA A 432 1.95 7.43 25.34
C ALA A 432 1.43 7.89 26.71
N ARG A 433 2.33 8.35 27.60
CA ARG A 433 1.95 8.93 28.90
C ARG A 433 1.01 10.13 28.77
N ALA A 434 1.23 10.99 27.77
CA ALA A 434 0.40 12.19 27.56
C ALA A 434 -1.03 11.87 27.08
N HIS A 435 -1.24 10.76 26.36
CA HIS A 435 -2.55 10.38 25.80
C HIS A 435 -3.36 9.40 26.65
N GLN A 436 -2.75 8.78 27.67
CA GLN A 436 -3.42 7.77 28.50
C GLN A 436 -4.77 8.23 29.07
N ASP A 437 -4.90 9.50 29.47
CA ASP A 437 -6.11 10.05 30.10
C ASP A 437 -7.08 10.73 29.10
N ARG A 438 -6.87 10.59 27.77
CA ARG A 438 -7.69 11.28 26.76
C ARG A 438 -9.01 10.55 26.50
N LYS A 439 -10.11 11.12 26.99
CA LYS A 439 -11.47 10.63 26.69
C LYS A 439 -11.76 10.63 25.19
N VAL A 440 -12.25 9.50 24.68
CA VAL A 440 -12.71 9.32 23.29
C VAL A 440 -14.24 9.26 23.27
N THR A 441 -14.90 9.79 22.23
CA THR A 441 -16.36 9.65 22.10
C THR A 441 -16.73 8.22 21.65
N PRO A 442 -17.94 7.70 21.94
CA PRO A 442 -18.38 6.39 21.47
C PRO A 442 -18.27 6.20 19.94
N VAL A 443 -18.54 7.27 19.21
CA VAL A 443 -18.46 7.25 17.74
C VAL A 443 -17.01 7.21 17.26
N ASP A 444 -16.13 8.03 17.84
CA ASP A 444 -14.69 8.00 17.50
C ASP A 444 -14.06 6.65 17.86
N ALA A 445 -14.47 6.05 18.98
CA ALA A 445 -14.05 4.72 19.41
C ALA A 445 -14.52 3.63 18.45
N LEU A 446 -15.80 3.68 18.04
CA LEU A 446 -16.35 2.74 17.06
C LEU A 446 -15.63 2.89 15.72
N SER A 447 -15.40 4.11 15.24
CA SER A 447 -14.67 4.36 14.00
C SER A 447 -13.26 3.80 14.07
N ALA A 448 -12.52 4.09 15.14
CA ALA A 448 -11.16 3.59 15.37
C ALA A 448 -11.08 2.06 15.41
N VAL A 449 -12.11 1.41 15.96
CA VAL A 449 -12.20 -0.07 16.03
C VAL A 449 -12.57 -0.69 14.69
N LEU A 450 -13.49 -0.07 13.94
CA LEU A 450 -13.89 -0.54 12.61
C LEU A 450 -12.77 -0.36 11.59
N THR A 451 -11.95 0.70 11.71
CA THR A 451 -10.76 0.90 10.87
C THR A 451 -9.55 0.09 11.35
N GLY A 452 -9.54 -0.31 12.63
CA GLY A 452 -8.39 -0.97 13.27
C GLY A 452 -7.22 -0.02 13.56
N SER A 453 -7.39 1.28 13.29
CA SER A 453 -6.36 2.30 13.52
C SER A 453 -6.96 3.68 13.76
N THR A 454 -6.17 4.56 14.38
CA THR A 454 -6.57 5.94 14.68
C THR A 454 -5.37 6.87 14.61
N GLU A 455 -5.63 8.17 14.46
CA GLU A 455 -4.59 9.18 14.40
C GLU A 455 -4.37 9.83 15.77
N LEU A 456 -3.17 9.66 16.31
CA LEU A 456 -2.68 10.33 17.52
C LEU A 456 -1.47 11.19 17.16
N ASP A 457 -1.58 12.51 17.37
CA ASP A 457 -0.53 13.49 17.06
C ASP A 457 0.08 13.36 15.65
N GLY A 458 -0.75 13.14 14.63
CA GLY A 458 -0.28 13.00 13.25
C GLY A 458 0.29 11.63 12.89
N ARG A 459 0.19 10.63 13.78
CA ARG A 459 0.63 9.25 13.54
C ARG A 459 -0.52 8.27 13.63
N GLN A 460 -0.54 7.31 12.73
CA GLN A 460 -1.46 6.18 12.79
C GLN A 460 -1.02 5.18 13.86
N VAL A 461 -1.93 4.82 14.75
CA VAL A 461 -1.74 3.88 15.86
C VAL A 461 -2.73 2.74 15.72
N GLU A 462 -2.27 1.49 15.92
CA GLU A 462 -3.12 0.29 15.90
C GLU A 462 -4.10 0.32 17.08
N VAL A 463 -5.38 0.03 16.81
CA VAL A 463 -6.45 0.03 17.81
C VAL A 463 -6.98 -1.38 18.00
N ARG A 464 -7.10 -1.81 19.26
CA ARG A 464 -7.75 -3.08 19.62
C ARG A 464 -8.97 -2.82 20.51
N PRO A 465 -10.16 -3.28 20.11
CA PRO A 465 -11.33 -3.20 20.97
C PRO A 465 -11.26 -4.20 22.11
N THR A 466 -11.87 -3.87 23.24
CA THR A 466 -12.12 -4.79 24.36
C THR A 466 -13.55 -4.67 24.86
N GLY A 467 -14.01 -5.68 25.60
CA GLY A 467 -15.36 -5.74 26.17
C GLY A 467 -16.47 -5.65 25.11
N TRP A 468 -17.54 -4.92 25.42
CA TRP A 468 -18.73 -4.80 24.55
C TRP A 468 -18.42 -4.17 23.18
N LEU A 469 -17.35 -3.37 23.04
CA LEU A 469 -16.97 -2.75 21.77
C LEU A 469 -16.39 -3.78 20.78
N ALA A 470 -15.72 -4.81 21.30
CA ALA A 470 -15.26 -5.94 20.50
C ALA A 470 -16.45 -6.76 19.98
N GLU A 471 -17.44 -7.01 20.84
CA GLU A 471 -18.68 -7.69 20.44
C GLU A 471 -19.46 -6.89 19.40
N LEU A 472 -19.54 -5.56 19.54
CA LEU A 472 -20.19 -4.70 18.56
C LEU A 472 -19.48 -4.76 17.20
N ARG A 473 -18.14 -4.71 17.19
CA ARG A 473 -17.36 -4.88 15.95
C ARG A 473 -17.65 -6.23 15.31
N ASP A 474 -17.62 -7.31 16.08
CA ASP A 474 -17.82 -8.66 15.56
C ASP A 474 -19.23 -8.82 15.00
N ARG A 475 -20.24 -8.24 15.67
CA ARG A 475 -21.60 -8.15 15.13
C ARG A 475 -21.64 -7.32 13.84
N LEU A 476 -20.96 -6.19 13.73
CA LEU A 476 -20.97 -5.41 12.49
C LEU A 476 -20.22 -6.12 11.35
N ALA A 477 -19.20 -6.92 11.67
CA ALA A 477 -18.39 -7.66 10.71
C ALA A 477 -19.07 -8.93 10.17
N ASP A 478 -20.00 -9.53 10.92
CA ASP A 478 -20.80 -10.68 10.50
C ASP A 478 -22.25 -10.26 10.17
N PRO A 479 -22.56 -9.88 8.92
CA PRO A 479 -23.89 -9.42 8.51
C PRO A 479 -24.98 -10.51 8.56
N GLU A 480 -24.64 -11.79 8.59
CA GLU A 480 -25.60 -12.91 8.50
C GLU A 480 -25.86 -13.63 9.84
N GLY A 481 -25.03 -13.40 10.87
CA GLY A 481 -25.07 -14.13 12.15
C GLY A 481 -26.20 -13.83 13.13
N MET A 482 -27.34 -13.27 12.71
CA MET A 482 -28.49 -13.03 13.62
C MET A 482 -29.71 -13.88 13.28
N GLU A 483 -30.51 -14.16 14.32
CA GLU A 483 -31.84 -14.74 14.19
C GLU A 483 -32.70 -13.90 13.23
N PRO A 484 -33.24 -14.51 12.15
CA PRO A 484 -34.06 -13.80 11.18
C PRO A 484 -35.27 -13.13 11.84
N VAL A 485 -35.49 -11.86 11.51
CA VAL A 485 -36.75 -11.18 11.79
C VAL A 485 -37.81 -11.79 10.89
N GLY A 486 -38.79 -12.46 11.51
CA GLY A 486 -39.97 -12.95 10.80
C GLY A 486 -40.81 -11.81 10.21
N SER A 487 -41.72 -12.13 9.28
CA SER A 487 -42.65 -11.14 8.74
C SER A 487 -43.49 -10.51 9.86
N PRO A 488 -43.54 -9.17 9.99
CA PRO A 488 -44.32 -8.52 11.03
C PRO A 488 -45.82 -8.85 10.92
N ALA A 489 -46.49 -9.10 12.05
CA ALA A 489 -47.90 -9.51 12.06
C ALA A 489 -48.86 -8.48 11.43
N GLY A 490 -48.49 -7.19 11.41
CA GLY A 490 -49.29 -6.13 10.79
C GLY A 490 -49.08 -5.93 9.28
N LEU A 491 -48.23 -6.77 8.65
CA LEU A 491 -47.91 -6.66 7.23
C LEU A 491 -48.88 -7.50 6.39
N ASP A 492 -49.63 -6.84 5.50
CA ASP A 492 -50.53 -7.47 4.52
C ASP A 492 -49.81 -7.76 3.20
N ALA A 493 -48.71 -8.51 3.28
CA ALA A 493 -47.93 -8.98 2.13
C ALA A 493 -46.93 -10.08 2.53
N GLU A 494 -46.55 -10.91 1.57
CA GLU A 494 -45.42 -11.83 1.69
C GLU A 494 -44.14 -11.14 1.19
N LEU A 495 -43.14 -11.06 2.06
CA LEU A 495 -41.82 -10.54 1.70
C LEU A 495 -41.01 -11.60 0.95
N ARG A 496 -40.31 -11.17 -0.10
CA ARG A 496 -39.34 -12.01 -0.82
C ARG A 496 -38.08 -12.20 0.03
N ASP A 497 -37.32 -13.27 -0.20
CA ASP A 497 -36.11 -13.60 0.57
C ASP A 497 -35.10 -12.45 0.67
N TYR A 498 -34.90 -11.69 -0.42
CA TYR A 498 -34.00 -10.54 -0.39
C TYR A 498 -34.58 -9.35 0.40
N GLN A 499 -35.91 -9.20 0.45
CA GLN A 499 -36.58 -8.17 1.26
C GLN A 499 -36.55 -8.54 2.74
N LEU A 500 -36.68 -9.82 3.08
CA LEU A 500 -36.45 -10.33 4.44
C LEU A 500 -35.01 -10.08 4.88
N ARG A 501 -34.02 -10.33 4.01
CA ARG A 501 -32.61 -9.98 4.30
C ARG A 501 -32.44 -8.47 4.52
N GLY A 502 -33.05 -7.63 3.68
CA GLY A 502 -33.04 -6.18 3.86
C GLY A 502 -33.69 -5.74 5.18
N LEU A 503 -34.82 -6.35 5.56
CA LEU A 503 -35.49 -6.11 6.84
C LEU A 503 -34.61 -6.52 8.03
N ASN A 504 -34.02 -7.72 8.00
CA ASN A 504 -33.11 -8.21 9.04
C ASN A 504 -31.95 -7.24 9.26
N TRP A 505 -31.34 -6.79 8.15
CA TRP A 505 -30.24 -5.84 8.21
C TRP A 505 -30.68 -4.49 8.79
N LEU A 506 -31.79 -3.92 8.33
CA LEU A 506 -32.33 -2.66 8.86
C LEU A 506 -32.70 -2.76 10.35
N ALA A 507 -33.35 -3.85 10.76
CA ALA A 507 -33.72 -4.10 12.14
C ALA A 507 -32.46 -4.17 13.02
N ARG A 508 -31.41 -4.85 12.56
CA ARG A 508 -30.10 -4.88 13.21
C ARG A 508 -29.55 -3.49 13.44
N MET A 509 -29.32 -2.75 12.36
CA MET A 509 -28.65 -1.44 12.43
C MET A 509 -29.40 -0.52 13.39
N THR A 510 -30.73 -0.47 13.26
CA THR A 510 -31.56 0.40 14.09
C THR A 510 -31.72 -0.09 15.54
N SER A 511 -31.53 -1.38 15.83
CA SER A 511 -31.46 -1.91 17.21
C SER A 511 -30.13 -1.55 17.91
N LEU A 512 -29.05 -1.44 17.14
CA LEU A 512 -27.73 -0.99 17.62
C LEU A 512 -27.65 0.54 17.81
N GLY A 513 -28.75 1.27 17.56
CA GLY A 513 -28.75 2.73 17.56
C GLY A 513 -28.07 3.37 16.36
N LEU A 514 -27.71 2.59 15.34
CA LEU A 514 -27.15 3.07 14.08
C LEU A 514 -28.28 3.42 13.10
N GLY A 515 -28.00 4.35 12.19
CA GLY A 515 -28.83 4.57 11.02
C GLY A 515 -28.51 3.58 9.90
N ALA A 516 -29.23 3.68 8.79
CA ALA A 516 -29.02 2.82 7.64
C ALA A 516 -29.26 3.56 6.31
N CYS A 517 -28.51 3.18 5.27
CA CYS A 517 -28.75 3.59 3.90
C CYS A 517 -29.14 2.36 3.07
N LEU A 518 -30.43 2.21 2.75
CA LEU A 518 -30.92 1.15 1.89
C LEU A 518 -30.77 1.58 0.41
N ALA A 519 -29.70 1.08 -0.22
CA ALA A 519 -29.29 1.43 -1.56
C ALA A 519 -29.68 0.39 -2.63
N ASP A 520 -30.77 -0.35 -2.42
CA ASP A 520 -31.25 -1.36 -3.37
C ASP A 520 -31.65 -0.72 -4.72
N ASP A 521 -31.49 -1.46 -5.81
CA ASP A 521 -31.90 -1.04 -7.15
C ASP A 521 -33.39 -0.64 -7.21
N MET A 522 -33.71 0.25 -8.14
CA MET A 522 -35.08 0.69 -8.38
C MET A 522 -35.97 -0.52 -8.73
N GLY A 523 -37.13 -0.62 -8.07
CA GLY A 523 -38.08 -1.71 -8.30
C GLY A 523 -37.92 -2.93 -7.40
N LEU A 524 -36.88 -3.00 -6.55
CA LEU A 524 -36.72 -4.10 -5.58
C LEU A 524 -37.66 -3.99 -4.36
N GLY A 525 -38.39 -2.88 -4.21
CA GLY A 525 -39.40 -2.72 -3.15
C GLY A 525 -38.82 -2.17 -1.84
N LYS A 526 -37.99 -1.13 -1.90
CA LYS A 526 -37.47 -0.42 -0.70
C LYS A 526 -38.59 0.04 0.25
N THR A 527 -39.71 0.51 -0.32
CA THR A 527 -40.87 0.99 0.45
C THR A 527 -41.49 -0.10 1.32
N ILE A 528 -41.77 -1.29 0.76
CA ILE A 528 -42.36 -2.40 1.52
C ILE A 528 -41.39 -2.91 2.60
N THR A 529 -40.08 -2.95 2.31
CA THR A 529 -39.05 -3.28 3.31
C THR A 529 -39.07 -2.28 4.47
N LEU A 530 -39.23 -0.98 4.18
CA LEU A 530 -39.33 0.04 5.22
C LEU A 530 -40.63 -0.07 6.02
N ILE A 531 -41.77 -0.24 5.35
CA ILE A 531 -43.06 -0.45 6.05
C ILE A 531 -42.96 -1.64 7.01
N SER A 532 -42.29 -2.71 6.58
CA SER A 532 -42.02 -3.87 7.43
C SER A 532 -41.13 -3.52 8.63
N LEU A 533 -40.08 -2.71 8.43
CA LEU A 533 -39.23 -2.21 9.51
C LEU A 533 -40.03 -1.36 10.51
N HIS A 534 -40.89 -0.48 10.02
CA HIS A 534 -41.76 0.33 10.86
C HIS A 534 -42.63 -0.57 11.76
N LEU A 535 -43.33 -1.54 11.17
CA LEU A 535 -44.20 -2.47 11.90
C LEU A 535 -43.42 -3.29 12.93
N HIS A 536 -42.23 -3.79 12.55
CA HIS A 536 -41.35 -4.50 13.46
C HIS A 536 -40.96 -3.63 14.67
N ARG A 537 -40.59 -2.37 14.43
CA ARG A 537 -40.20 -1.42 15.49
C ARG A 537 -41.35 -1.03 16.41
N GLN A 538 -42.62 -1.15 15.98
CA GLN A 538 -43.77 -0.91 16.86
C GLN A 538 -43.97 -2.05 17.89
N ALA A 539 -43.41 -3.24 17.66
CA ALA A 539 -43.57 -4.37 18.57
C ALA A 539 -42.81 -4.20 19.90
N ALA A 540 -41.82 -3.31 19.95
CA ALA A 540 -41.01 -3.06 21.13
C ALA A 540 -41.17 -1.60 21.63
N PRO A 541 -41.58 -1.35 22.89
CA PRO A 541 -41.86 0.00 23.41
C PRO A 541 -40.70 1.00 23.28
N GLU A 542 -39.46 0.52 23.37
CA GLU A 542 -38.24 1.31 23.28
C GLU A 542 -37.95 1.83 21.86
N SER A 543 -38.48 1.18 20.82
CA SER A 543 -38.34 1.58 19.42
C SER A 543 -39.62 2.15 18.81
N ALA A 544 -40.78 1.89 19.42
CA ALA A 544 -42.09 2.33 18.96
C ALA A 544 -42.20 3.86 18.88
N GLY A 545 -43.00 4.34 17.93
CA GLY A 545 -43.20 5.78 17.70
C GLY A 545 -43.58 6.13 16.26
N PRO A 546 -44.01 7.37 16.01
CA PRO A 546 -44.39 7.82 14.68
C PRO A 546 -43.19 7.82 13.73
N THR A 547 -43.45 7.67 12.44
CA THR A 547 -42.43 7.67 11.37
C THR A 547 -42.65 8.85 10.42
N LEU A 548 -41.64 9.70 10.29
CA LEU A 548 -41.63 10.79 9.33
C LEU A 548 -40.97 10.32 8.03
N VAL A 549 -41.65 10.44 6.91
CA VAL A 549 -41.09 10.20 5.57
C VAL A 549 -40.99 11.52 4.84
N VAL A 550 -39.76 11.89 4.48
CA VAL A 550 -39.44 13.04 3.63
C VAL A 550 -39.13 12.51 2.24
N CYS A 551 -40.00 12.81 1.27
CA CYS A 551 -39.87 12.30 -0.09
C CYS A 551 -40.13 13.40 -1.15
N PRO A 552 -39.76 13.19 -2.42
CA PRO A 552 -40.19 14.06 -3.51
C PRO A 552 -41.72 14.20 -3.57
N THR A 553 -42.22 15.39 -3.95
CA THR A 553 -43.66 15.67 -4.03
C THR A 553 -44.42 14.65 -4.88
N SER A 554 -43.80 14.15 -5.96
CA SER A 554 -44.37 13.13 -6.85
C SER A 554 -44.57 11.77 -6.17
N LEU A 555 -43.79 11.44 -5.13
CA LEU A 555 -43.82 10.14 -4.46
C LEU A 555 -44.76 10.09 -3.25
N MET A 556 -45.23 11.24 -2.74
CA MET A 556 -46.14 11.27 -1.58
C MET A 556 -47.41 10.42 -1.77
N GLY A 557 -48.05 10.54 -2.93
CA GLY A 557 -49.26 9.77 -3.24
C GLY A 557 -48.99 8.28 -3.46
N ASN A 558 -47.75 7.91 -3.80
CA ASN A 558 -47.33 6.52 -3.88
C ASN A 558 -47.11 5.92 -2.49
N TRP A 559 -46.35 6.62 -1.63
CA TRP A 559 -46.13 6.22 -0.23
C TRP A 559 -47.43 5.94 0.51
N GLN A 560 -48.41 6.85 0.42
CA GLN A 560 -49.69 6.64 1.10
C GLN A 560 -50.39 5.36 0.62
N ARG A 561 -50.50 5.15 -0.70
CA ARG A 561 -51.15 3.96 -1.26
C ARG A 561 -50.44 2.67 -0.86
N GLU A 562 -49.11 2.69 -0.79
CA GLU A 562 -48.34 1.52 -0.37
C GLU A 562 -48.49 1.22 1.12
N ILE A 563 -48.51 2.24 1.99
CA ILE A 563 -48.76 2.03 3.42
C ILE A 563 -50.19 1.51 3.65
N GLU A 564 -51.20 2.12 3.01
CA GLU A 564 -52.59 1.66 3.12
C GLU A 564 -52.78 0.24 2.59
N ARG A 565 -52.00 -0.16 1.57
CA ARG A 565 -52.02 -1.51 1.01
C ARG A 565 -51.32 -2.53 1.90
N PHE A 566 -50.09 -2.24 2.33
CA PHE A 566 -49.24 -3.23 3.01
C PHE A 566 -49.37 -3.20 4.53
N ALA A 567 -49.93 -2.14 5.11
CA ALA A 567 -50.13 -1.98 6.53
C ALA A 567 -51.47 -1.28 6.82
N PRO A 568 -52.62 -1.84 6.40
CA PRO A 568 -53.93 -1.17 6.41
C PRO A 568 -54.41 -0.68 7.79
N GLY A 569 -53.88 -1.23 8.88
CA GLY A 569 -54.16 -0.78 10.25
C GLY A 569 -53.32 0.42 10.73
N THR A 570 -52.39 0.91 9.91
CA THR A 570 -51.44 1.96 10.29
C THR A 570 -51.93 3.34 9.82
N PRO A 571 -52.12 4.32 10.72
CA PRO A 571 -52.54 5.66 10.33
C PRO A 571 -51.51 6.36 9.44
N VAL A 572 -51.98 7.08 8.42
CA VAL A 572 -51.14 7.85 7.49
C VAL A 572 -51.66 9.28 7.35
N ARG A 573 -50.78 10.26 7.53
CA ARG A 573 -51.08 11.68 7.41
C ARG A 573 -50.15 12.37 6.41
N ARG A 574 -50.73 13.27 5.61
CA ARG A 574 -49.95 14.19 4.75
C ARG A 574 -49.69 15.49 5.49
N PHE A 575 -48.42 15.77 5.79
CA PHE A 575 -47.96 17.07 6.25
C PHE A 575 -47.50 17.91 5.05
N HIS A 576 -48.46 18.42 4.27
CA HIS A 576 -48.20 19.24 3.09
C HIS A 576 -49.38 20.19 2.79
N GLY A 577 -49.09 21.33 2.15
CA GLY A 577 -50.09 22.34 1.82
C GLY A 577 -50.53 23.22 3.00
N ALA A 578 -51.60 24.00 2.82
CA ALA A 578 -52.02 25.02 3.79
C ALA A 578 -52.63 24.48 5.10
N ARG A 579 -53.10 23.23 5.12
CA ARG A 579 -53.79 22.60 6.27
C ARG A 579 -52.93 21.56 7.00
N ARG A 580 -51.61 21.67 6.90
CA ARG A 580 -50.68 20.73 7.55
C ARG A 580 -50.64 20.98 9.06
N SER A 581 -50.91 19.95 9.85
CA SER A 581 -50.90 19.98 11.33
C SER A 581 -50.37 18.65 11.87
N LEU A 582 -49.65 18.72 13.01
CA LEU A 582 -49.17 17.57 13.78
C LEU A 582 -49.95 17.40 15.09
N GLU A 583 -51.06 18.12 15.28
CA GLU A 583 -51.95 17.94 16.43
C GLU A 583 -52.48 16.50 16.46
N ASP A 584 -52.62 15.94 17.66
CA ASP A 584 -53.11 14.57 17.89
C ASP A 584 -52.34 13.49 17.08
N LEU A 585 -51.01 13.63 16.96
CA LEU A 585 -50.16 12.64 16.31
C LEU A 585 -50.22 11.30 17.08
N ALA A 586 -50.71 10.25 16.42
CA ALA A 586 -50.85 8.93 17.04
C ALA A 586 -49.50 8.21 17.12
N GLN A 587 -49.38 7.32 18.12
CA GLN A 587 -48.25 6.37 18.16
C GLN A 587 -48.32 5.44 16.95
N GLY A 588 -47.18 5.21 16.31
CA GLY A 588 -47.11 4.38 15.09
C GLY A 588 -47.67 5.04 13.83
N GLU A 589 -48.03 6.32 13.83
CA GLU A 589 -48.51 7.02 12.64
C GLU A 589 -47.38 7.30 11.64
N PHE A 590 -47.66 7.13 10.35
CA PHE A 590 -46.81 7.64 9.26
C PHE A 590 -47.17 9.08 8.93
N VAL A 591 -46.17 9.96 8.88
CA VAL A 591 -46.30 11.34 8.43
C VAL A 591 -45.50 11.52 7.14
N LEU A 592 -46.17 11.88 6.05
CA LEU A 592 -45.56 12.09 4.74
C LEU A 592 -45.40 13.58 4.48
N THR A 593 -44.18 14.02 4.16
CA THR A 593 -43.89 15.40 3.79
C THR A 593 -42.90 15.48 2.62
N THR A 594 -42.70 16.68 2.10
CA THR A 594 -41.71 16.93 1.03
C THR A 594 -40.46 17.60 1.58
N TYR A 595 -39.33 17.48 0.89
CA TYR A 595 -38.12 18.23 1.24
C TYR A 595 -38.36 19.75 1.35
N GLY A 596 -39.20 20.31 0.47
CA GLY A 596 -39.55 21.72 0.49
C GLY A 596 -40.38 22.12 1.71
N THR A 597 -41.41 21.34 2.05
CA THR A 597 -42.24 21.58 3.24
C THR A 597 -41.45 21.33 4.52
N MET A 598 -40.66 20.26 4.58
CA MET A 598 -39.79 19.95 5.71
C MET A 598 -38.85 21.10 6.02
N ARG A 599 -38.20 21.68 5.00
CA ARG A 599 -37.31 22.83 5.19
C ARG A 599 -38.03 24.06 5.75
N LEU A 600 -39.28 24.30 5.35
CA LEU A 600 -40.04 25.47 5.81
C LEU A 600 -40.54 25.32 7.25
N ASP A 601 -40.87 24.10 7.67
CA ASP A 601 -41.49 23.81 8.96
C ASP A 601 -40.63 22.87 9.83
N ALA A 602 -39.31 22.91 9.67
CA ALA A 602 -38.37 22.04 10.37
C ALA A 602 -38.51 22.14 11.90
N ALA A 603 -38.74 23.34 12.43
CA ALA A 603 -38.99 23.55 13.84
C ALA A 603 -40.26 22.83 14.35
N ALA A 604 -41.34 22.85 13.56
CA ALA A 604 -42.57 22.14 13.91
C ALA A 604 -42.38 20.61 13.81
N LEU A 605 -41.67 20.15 12.78
CA LEU A 605 -41.32 18.74 12.61
C LEU A 605 -40.27 18.26 13.63
N GLY A 606 -39.49 19.13 14.23
CA GLY A 606 -38.51 18.80 15.27
C GLY A 606 -39.10 18.66 16.67
N ALA A 607 -40.36 19.08 16.89
CA ALA A 607 -41.00 19.01 18.20
C ALA A 607 -41.44 17.60 18.62
N PRO A 608 -41.99 16.73 17.75
CA PRO A 608 -42.32 15.35 18.10
C PRO A 608 -41.08 14.48 18.29
N ARG A 609 -41.20 13.44 19.13
CA ARG A 609 -40.20 12.38 19.24
C ARG A 609 -40.46 11.31 18.18
N TRP A 610 -39.72 11.35 17.08
CA TRP A 610 -39.86 10.37 16.01
C TRP A 610 -39.24 9.02 16.38
N GLY A 611 -40.00 7.94 16.20
CA GLY A 611 -39.46 6.58 16.28
C GLY A 611 -38.53 6.28 15.10
N MET A 612 -38.78 6.90 13.95
CA MET A 612 -37.95 6.82 12.76
C MET A 612 -38.13 8.04 11.83
N VAL A 613 -37.06 8.52 11.22
CA VAL A 613 -37.11 9.49 10.13
C VAL A 613 -36.51 8.85 8.88
N VAL A 614 -37.19 9.04 7.75
CA VAL A 614 -36.85 8.46 6.47
C VAL A 614 -36.60 9.57 5.46
N ALA A 615 -35.46 9.51 4.78
CA ALA A 615 -35.16 10.35 3.63
C ALA A 615 -35.24 9.50 2.37
N ASP A 616 -36.34 9.63 1.62
CA ASP A 616 -36.52 8.95 0.34
C ASP A 616 -35.91 9.75 -0.80
N GLU A 617 -35.29 9.08 -1.77
CA GLU A 617 -34.41 9.70 -2.77
C GLU A 617 -33.37 10.62 -2.10
N ALA A 618 -32.62 10.07 -1.14
CA ALA A 618 -31.68 10.79 -0.27
C ALA A 618 -30.59 11.58 -1.02
N GLN A 619 -30.38 11.34 -2.32
CA GLN A 619 -29.54 12.19 -3.16
C GLN A 619 -30.01 13.65 -3.22
N HIS A 620 -31.27 13.95 -2.86
CA HIS A 620 -31.75 15.34 -2.68
C HIS A 620 -31.02 16.10 -1.57
N VAL A 621 -30.37 15.41 -0.63
CA VAL A 621 -29.58 15.99 0.48
C VAL A 621 -28.09 15.66 0.37
N LYS A 622 -27.60 15.32 -0.83
CA LYS A 622 -26.19 14.98 -1.09
C LYS A 622 -25.18 16.08 -0.78
N ASN A 623 -25.61 17.33 -0.73
CA ASN A 623 -24.77 18.45 -0.31
C ASN A 623 -25.04 18.78 1.18
N PRO A 624 -24.09 18.49 2.10
CA PRO A 624 -24.29 18.70 3.53
C PRO A 624 -24.42 20.18 3.90
N TYR A 625 -23.93 21.09 3.05
CA TYR A 625 -24.01 22.53 3.27
C TYR A 625 -25.35 23.16 2.84
N SER A 626 -26.19 22.40 2.12
CA SER A 626 -27.49 22.89 1.65
C SER A 626 -28.44 23.18 2.82
N ALA A 627 -29.29 24.21 2.67
CA ALA A 627 -30.28 24.54 3.70
C ALA A 627 -31.20 23.34 4.02
N THR A 628 -31.62 22.59 3.00
CA THR A 628 -32.43 21.38 3.18
C THR A 628 -31.72 20.32 4.03
N ALA A 629 -30.43 20.04 3.77
CA ALA A 629 -29.67 19.05 4.52
C ALA A 629 -29.37 19.48 5.96
N LYS A 630 -29.21 20.79 6.20
CA LYS A 630 -29.06 21.37 7.54
C LYS A 630 -30.35 21.25 8.35
N GLU A 631 -31.48 21.65 7.77
CA GLU A 631 -32.77 21.55 8.45
C GLU A 631 -33.18 20.09 8.72
N LEU A 632 -32.91 19.16 7.79
CA LEU A 632 -33.20 17.75 8.02
C LEU A 632 -32.43 17.17 9.23
N ARG A 633 -31.22 17.70 9.54
CA ARG A 633 -30.41 17.28 10.69
C ARG A 633 -30.96 17.80 12.03
N THR A 634 -31.77 18.86 12.04
CA THR A 634 -32.37 19.40 13.27
C THR A 634 -33.52 18.54 13.77
N ILE A 635 -34.08 17.68 12.92
CA ILE A 635 -35.15 16.74 13.28
C ILE A 635 -34.55 15.53 14.01
N GLY A 636 -34.88 15.41 15.30
CA GLY A 636 -34.47 14.29 16.15
C GLY A 636 -35.22 13.01 15.83
N ALA A 637 -34.54 11.86 15.88
CA ALA A 637 -35.16 10.55 15.63
C ALA A 637 -34.41 9.44 16.39
N ARG A 638 -35.12 8.38 16.79
CA ARG A 638 -34.49 7.16 17.33
C ARG A 638 -33.78 6.32 16.27
N ALA A 639 -34.21 6.41 15.02
CA ALA A 639 -33.61 5.75 13.87
C ALA A 639 -33.70 6.63 12.63
N ARG A 640 -32.68 6.60 11.78
CA ARG A 640 -32.64 7.34 10.51
C ARG A 640 -32.35 6.39 9.37
N VAL A 641 -33.22 6.39 8.36
CA VAL A 641 -33.08 5.51 7.19
C VAL A 641 -33.07 6.36 5.93
N ALA A 642 -31.98 6.29 5.18
CA ALA A 642 -31.90 6.85 3.84
C ALA A 642 -32.30 5.78 2.81
N LEU A 643 -33.15 6.15 1.86
CA LEU A 643 -33.45 5.33 0.68
C LEU A 643 -32.91 6.02 -0.56
N THR A 644 -32.17 5.30 -1.38
CA THR A 644 -31.68 5.84 -2.66
C THR A 644 -31.39 4.68 -3.62
N GLY A 645 -31.47 4.92 -4.93
CA GLY A 645 -30.94 3.98 -5.93
C GLY A 645 -29.49 4.27 -6.31
N THR A 646 -28.97 5.45 -5.96
CA THR A 646 -27.67 5.97 -6.41
C THR A 646 -27.02 6.74 -5.27
N PRO A 647 -26.42 6.06 -4.27
CA PRO A 647 -25.86 6.72 -3.09
C PRO A 647 -24.60 7.56 -3.38
N VAL A 648 -23.98 7.35 -4.55
CA VAL A 648 -22.85 8.16 -5.08
C VAL A 648 -23.18 8.51 -6.52
N GLU A 649 -23.14 9.79 -6.89
CA GLU A 649 -23.24 10.22 -8.28
C GLU A 649 -21.88 10.67 -8.81
N ASN A 650 -21.25 11.63 -8.13
CA ASN A 650 -20.06 12.31 -8.64
C ASN A 650 -18.87 12.29 -7.66
N ASN A 651 -19.13 12.36 -6.36
CA ASN A 651 -18.08 12.59 -5.35
C ASN A 651 -18.35 11.79 -4.07
N LEU A 652 -17.29 11.30 -3.40
CA LEU A 652 -17.40 10.58 -2.12
C LEU A 652 -18.02 11.44 -0.99
N SER A 653 -17.93 12.77 -1.10
CA SER A 653 -18.59 13.69 -0.16
C SER A 653 -20.13 13.57 -0.17
N GLU A 654 -20.73 13.11 -1.27
CA GLU A 654 -22.18 12.85 -1.37
C GLU A 654 -22.58 11.66 -0.49
N LEU A 655 -21.82 10.58 -0.56
CA LEU A 655 -22.00 9.42 0.31
C LEU A 655 -21.72 9.75 1.76
N TRP A 656 -20.66 10.52 2.05
CA TRP A 656 -20.37 11.02 3.39
C TRP A 656 -21.57 11.77 3.96
N ALA A 657 -22.20 12.66 3.17
CA ALA A 657 -23.33 13.46 3.64
C ALA A 657 -24.57 12.64 4.00
N ILE A 658 -24.83 11.56 3.25
CA ILE A 658 -25.93 10.62 3.52
C ILE A 658 -25.60 9.79 4.76
N LEU A 659 -24.40 9.20 4.83
CA LEU A 659 -24.00 8.33 5.94
C LEU A 659 -23.90 9.11 7.26
N ASP A 660 -23.31 10.30 7.24
CA ASP A 660 -23.29 11.22 8.39
C ASP A 660 -24.69 11.61 8.85
N TRP A 661 -25.64 11.82 7.93
CA TRP A 661 -27.01 12.09 8.36
C TRP A 661 -27.63 10.87 9.07
N THR A 662 -27.44 9.66 8.53
CA THR A 662 -27.97 8.43 9.12
C THR A 662 -27.32 8.10 10.47
N THR A 663 -26.00 8.25 10.57
CA THR A 663 -25.19 7.94 11.76
C THR A 663 -24.15 9.06 11.98
N PRO A 664 -24.54 10.16 12.65
CA PRO A 664 -23.69 11.34 12.81
C PRO A 664 -22.34 11.04 13.46
N GLY A 665 -21.28 11.61 12.89
CA GLY A 665 -19.92 11.52 13.41
C GLY A 665 -19.15 10.24 13.04
N LEU A 666 -19.80 9.20 12.52
CA LEU A 666 -19.16 7.91 12.22
C LEU A 666 -17.98 8.04 11.25
N LEU A 667 -18.07 8.97 10.30
CA LEU A 667 -17.03 9.20 9.30
C LEU A 667 -16.12 10.39 9.63
N GLY A 668 -16.17 10.90 10.86
CA GLY A 668 -15.45 12.10 11.27
C GLY A 668 -15.99 13.37 10.59
N ARG A 669 -15.17 14.42 10.55
CA ARG A 669 -15.51 15.71 9.90
C ARG A 669 -15.07 15.69 8.43
N LEU A 670 -15.86 16.35 7.58
CA LEU A 670 -15.49 16.61 6.18
C LEU A 670 -14.45 17.73 6.06
#